data_AF-A0A5P9HX10-F1
#
_entry.id   AF-A0A5P9HX10-F1
#
_cell.length_a   1.000
_cell.length_b   1.000
_cell.length_c   1.000
_cell.angle_alpha   90.00
_cell.angle_beta   90.00
_cell.angle_gamma   90.00
#
_symmetry.space_group_name_H-M   'P 1'
#
loop_
_entity.id
_entity.type
_entity.pdbx_description
1 polymer ?
#
loop_
_entity_poly.entity_id
_entity_poly.type
_entity_poly.pdbx_seq_one_letter_code
_entity_poly.pdbx_strand_id
1 'polypeptide(L)'
;MSVKGGNTTQSASGVIRGQVEARIQTLLAKDYASGTLQTSRGGKISRKHYAEIIGCSHSALTRYHDLFSHYERLANIQTGPMRHVDEMRDWLEREYQAGRLRARSGKVDRSAFQEYFGLKCGSWITKYPEIRTLFEAWDARVQAEGYLPKQVQQELERLKTALAGEPGLNTNRLSVNRVALSETVGISKNKLKVEPFATLILEHETVLLARASESQIDPLVHGRVFPFSDLDNYWSSRFLKRVGSRFKLFAPSLSRQSVKRPYLELVNLLAWLGANSNPSCRAVVQNANADGRINSVDHWEDALMAYRDELLAKIARGTAAEGTIDSNLKSLRIVLSSLASGGVVPEATPILIGVKHLRQKSARLKSVAEADASSTKRSPSDYVEFTQERLREIATTNDLDLATIEATAFFESLDAEFRDTSGHPASLPEAVRRVLEKRLDALRAAAEALVSDAITTFEQGRSLLKEADLNCLEFDTAYFDPLISNYKRTELVRQFIPNPKVASESQVQRGIANLLKLIEENYDGHLPAISATTSDRYGAFFAKRLLEYGGLQRIAPLTGPTHDAVAAVLTLYLLESGSNVSVGRTLERDCLSASGQDGYVRIDGSKSRARGKPIIVDVPESSFTVNAIRWLSEVNERWSEKAGSNAQKLFLGWFGSRFQLAADHWYTAWFKRFASGIVGLEDFNLVPSMIRPSVLLHAALSNDGRLTVGLAQGQHSLSVSQGYQQKWPTRLLYDQNIRRFQTAFETLVLSNVEDAASKLGISEEEFENRLKELRPTGLGTFCKNEHGRSSNRSGTCTTLDCWNDCPQLVIVAEVEAIAALQLWQSSLRAAQGDWERDRPERWDEVWLPWLCLTDVVEEKMARGPMIKIWKTAQAKALEISAQPGYVPPRPW
;
A
#
# COMPACT_ATOMS: atom_id res chain seq x y z
N MET A 1 -51.03 17.73 -63.27
CA MET A 1 -52.13 18.19 -64.14
C MET A 1 -52.81 19.38 -63.49
N SER A 2 -52.69 20.56 -64.11
CA SER A 2 -53.75 21.58 -64.27
C SER A 2 -53.11 22.92 -64.59
N VAL A 3 -53.30 23.31 -65.85
CA VAL A 3 -53.01 24.62 -66.41
C VAL A 3 -53.88 25.67 -65.73
N LYS A 4 -53.30 26.80 -65.32
CA LYS A 4 -54.00 28.09 -65.30
C LYS A 4 -53.05 29.19 -65.77
N GLY A 5 -53.39 29.79 -66.90
CA GLY A 5 -52.77 31.00 -67.43
C GLY A 5 -53.12 32.23 -66.59
N GLY A 6 -52.27 33.25 -66.70
CA GLY A 6 -52.44 34.54 -66.03
C GLY A 6 -51.57 35.62 -66.67
N ASN A 7 -52.17 36.29 -67.66
CA ASN A 7 -51.91 37.62 -68.23
C ASN A 7 -50.60 38.36 -67.92
N THR A 8 -49.79 38.50 -68.96
CA THR A 8 -48.72 39.48 -69.13
C THR A 8 -49.30 40.89 -69.32
N THR A 9 -49.27 41.72 -68.28
CA THR A 9 -49.33 43.20 -68.39
C THR A 9 -47.99 43.77 -67.94
N GLN A 10 -46.96 43.59 -68.76
CA GLN A 10 -45.66 44.24 -68.61
C GLN A 10 -45.25 44.87 -69.93
N SER A 11 -45.59 46.15 -70.13
CA SER A 11 -44.85 47.00 -71.09
C SER A 11 -44.96 48.51 -70.84
N ALA A 12 -45.81 49.02 -69.92
CA ALA A 12 -45.87 50.46 -69.62
C ALA A 12 -45.00 50.90 -68.42
N SER A 13 -44.77 50.03 -67.43
CA SER A 13 -44.05 50.37 -66.18
C SER A 13 -42.53 50.43 -66.34
N GLY A 14 -41.95 49.66 -67.28
CA GLY A 14 -40.51 49.65 -67.55
C GLY A 14 -40.00 50.89 -68.26
N VAL A 15 -40.80 51.43 -69.19
CA VAL A 15 -40.44 52.63 -69.98
C VAL A 15 -40.39 53.89 -69.11
N ILE A 16 -41.36 54.05 -68.20
CA ILE A 16 -41.37 55.18 -67.25
C ILE A 16 -40.21 55.08 -66.24
N ARG A 17 -39.81 53.86 -65.84
CA ARG A 17 -38.70 53.64 -64.89
C ARG A 17 -37.34 54.00 -65.47
N GLY A 18 -37.06 53.59 -66.71
CA GLY A 18 -35.80 53.94 -67.39
C GLY A 18 -35.68 55.44 -67.65
N GLN A 19 -36.81 56.10 -67.96
CA GLN A 19 -36.85 57.56 -68.15
C GLN A 19 -36.56 58.34 -66.87
N VAL A 20 -37.05 57.90 -65.71
CA VAL A 20 -36.77 58.56 -64.43
C VAL A 20 -35.30 58.40 -64.02
N GLU A 21 -34.73 57.20 -64.17
CA GLU A 21 -33.32 56.95 -63.86
C GLU A 21 -32.38 57.78 -64.74
N ALA A 22 -32.60 57.78 -66.06
CA ALA A 22 -31.82 58.57 -67.00
C ALA A 22 -31.92 60.08 -66.73
N ARG A 23 -33.11 60.57 -66.33
CA ARG A 23 -33.31 61.98 -65.94
C ARG A 23 -32.57 62.32 -64.64
N ILE A 24 -32.62 61.47 -63.62
CA ILE A 24 -31.85 61.66 -62.38
C ILE A 24 -30.36 61.67 -62.67
N GLN A 25 -29.88 60.70 -63.45
CA GLN A 25 -28.47 60.59 -63.80
C GLN A 25 -27.99 61.82 -64.57
N THR A 26 -28.79 62.33 -65.51
CA THR A 26 -28.48 63.55 -66.27
C THR A 26 -28.43 64.78 -65.38
N LEU A 27 -29.40 64.92 -64.46
CA LEU A 27 -29.43 66.04 -63.51
C LEU A 27 -28.26 66.01 -62.53
N LEU A 28 -27.95 64.83 -61.96
CA LEU A 28 -26.80 64.65 -61.07
C LEU A 28 -25.48 64.88 -61.80
N ALA A 29 -25.33 64.41 -63.04
CA ALA A 29 -24.15 64.66 -63.87
C ALA A 29 -23.94 66.16 -64.13
N LYS A 30 -25.03 66.85 -64.48
CA LYS A 30 -25.01 68.29 -64.75
C LYS A 30 -24.63 69.06 -63.51
N ASP A 31 -25.33 68.83 -62.40
CA ASP A 31 -25.08 69.54 -61.14
C ASP A 31 -23.71 69.22 -60.54
N TYR A 32 -23.21 68.00 -60.78
CA TYR A 32 -21.84 67.61 -60.45
C TYR A 32 -20.82 68.41 -61.26
N ALA A 33 -20.98 68.46 -62.59
CA ALA A 33 -20.08 69.20 -63.48
C ALA A 33 -20.06 70.72 -63.20
N SER A 34 -21.18 71.29 -62.74
CA SER A 34 -21.26 72.70 -62.34
C SER A 34 -20.89 72.97 -60.88
N GLY A 35 -20.61 71.95 -60.07
CA GLY A 35 -20.32 72.10 -58.64
C GLY A 35 -21.51 72.57 -57.80
N THR A 36 -22.75 72.40 -58.29
CA THR A 36 -23.98 72.91 -57.66
C THR A 36 -24.86 71.81 -57.06
N LEU A 37 -24.30 70.62 -56.79
CA LEU A 37 -25.03 69.50 -56.17
C LEU A 37 -25.70 69.95 -54.86
N GLN A 38 -27.02 69.86 -54.82
CA GLN A 38 -27.78 70.25 -53.65
C GLN A 38 -27.70 69.19 -52.57
N THR A 39 -27.19 69.56 -51.40
CA THR A 39 -27.09 68.66 -50.25
C THR A 39 -28.17 68.95 -49.22
N SER A 40 -28.61 67.90 -48.54
CA SER A 40 -29.51 67.99 -47.39
C SER A 40 -28.73 68.43 -46.14
N ARG A 41 -29.43 68.79 -45.05
CA ARG A 41 -28.79 69.09 -43.75
C ARG A 41 -27.87 67.98 -43.24
N GLY A 42 -28.11 66.71 -43.63
CA GLY A 42 -27.27 65.56 -43.29
C GLY A 42 -26.07 65.37 -44.21
N GLY A 43 -25.80 66.32 -45.11
CA GLY A 43 -24.68 66.28 -46.04
C GLY A 43 -24.88 65.47 -47.30
N LYS A 44 -25.89 64.59 -47.35
CA LYS A 44 -26.18 63.75 -48.52
C LYS A 44 -26.80 64.56 -49.65
N ILE A 45 -26.61 64.14 -50.89
CA ILE A 45 -27.33 64.71 -52.03
C ILE A 45 -28.83 64.65 -51.72
N SER A 46 -29.49 65.80 -51.81
CA SER A 46 -30.85 66.00 -51.35
C SER A 46 -31.83 65.29 -52.27
N ARG A 47 -32.14 64.02 -51.97
CA ARG A 47 -33.17 63.26 -52.70
C ARG A 47 -34.51 63.99 -52.73
N LYS A 48 -34.83 64.80 -51.71
CA LYS A 48 -36.02 65.66 -51.71
C LYS A 48 -35.96 66.71 -52.83
N HIS A 49 -34.83 67.40 -52.97
CA HIS A 49 -34.61 68.41 -54.02
C HIS A 49 -34.73 67.80 -55.43
N TYR A 50 -34.04 66.69 -55.69
CA TYR A 50 -34.10 66.04 -57.01
C TYR A 50 -35.47 65.41 -57.29
N ALA A 51 -36.19 64.95 -56.27
CA ALA A 51 -37.55 64.45 -56.42
C ALA A 51 -38.53 65.55 -56.82
N GLU A 52 -38.40 66.74 -56.22
CA GLU A 52 -39.19 67.93 -56.55
C GLU A 52 -38.95 68.38 -58.00
N ILE A 53 -37.70 68.44 -58.47
CA ILE A 53 -37.36 68.81 -59.86
C ILE A 53 -37.95 67.84 -60.89
N ILE A 54 -38.00 66.55 -60.55
CA ILE A 54 -38.47 65.51 -61.47
C ILE A 54 -40.00 65.34 -61.39
N GLY A 55 -40.64 65.87 -60.35
CA GLY A 55 -42.08 65.75 -60.12
C GLY A 55 -42.49 64.40 -59.52
N CYS A 56 -41.67 63.82 -58.63
CA CYS A 56 -41.95 62.54 -57.98
C CYS A 56 -41.80 62.61 -56.45
N SER A 57 -42.23 61.56 -55.73
CA SER A 57 -42.02 61.51 -54.29
C SER A 57 -40.56 61.18 -53.94
N HIS A 58 -40.02 61.77 -52.88
CA HIS A 58 -38.65 61.48 -52.44
C HIS A 58 -38.42 59.99 -52.13
N SER A 59 -39.46 59.28 -51.68
CA SER A 59 -39.42 57.84 -51.41
C SER A 59 -39.33 57.01 -52.69
N ALA A 60 -39.84 57.51 -53.83
CA ALA A 60 -39.67 56.88 -55.13
C ALA A 60 -38.19 56.82 -55.54
N LEU A 61 -37.39 57.81 -55.12
CA LEU A 61 -35.95 57.89 -55.40
C LEU A 61 -35.08 56.97 -54.55
N THR A 62 -35.62 56.36 -53.48
CA THR A 62 -34.85 55.46 -52.60
C THR A 62 -34.29 54.25 -53.34
N ARG A 63 -34.97 53.78 -54.39
CA ARG A 63 -34.51 52.65 -55.22
C ARG A 63 -33.27 52.96 -56.06
N TYR A 64 -32.97 54.25 -56.28
CA TYR A 64 -31.80 54.71 -57.03
C TYR A 64 -30.65 55.11 -56.08
N HIS A 65 -30.63 54.55 -54.87
CA HIS A 65 -29.63 54.83 -53.85
C HIS A 65 -28.19 54.73 -54.38
N ASP A 66 -27.92 53.75 -55.25
CA ASP A 66 -26.58 53.51 -55.78
C ASP A 66 -26.12 54.62 -56.74
N LEU A 67 -27.05 55.21 -57.49
CA LEU A 67 -26.78 56.35 -58.36
C LEU A 67 -26.45 57.60 -57.55
N PHE A 68 -27.23 57.90 -56.51
CA PHE A 68 -26.91 58.99 -55.58
C PHE A 68 -25.56 58.74 -54.87
N SER A 69 -25.30 57.51 -54.43
CA SER A 69 -24.03 57.13 -53.79
C SER A 69 -22.83 57.21 -54.75
N HIS A 70 -23.04 57.03 -56.06
CA HIS A 70 -22.00 57.21 -57.07
C HIS A 70 -21.58 58.67 -57.18
N TYR A 71 -22.54 59.60 -57.30
CA TYR A 71 -22.23 61.04 -57.38
C TYR A 71 -21.76 61.62 -56.05
N GLU A 72 -22.26 61.11 -54.91
CA GLU A 72 -21.72 61.46 -53.59
C GLU A 72 -20.23 61.11 -53.49
N ARG A 73 -19.80 59.96 -54.02
CA ARG A 73 -18.39 59.55 -54.09
C ARG A 73 -17.58 60.43 -55.05
N LEU A 74 -18.10 60.68 -56.26
CA LEU A 74 -17.42 61.55 -57.24
C LEU A 74 -17.20 62.97 -56.71
N ALA A 75 -18.20 63.51 -56.00
CA ALA A 75 -18.15 64.84 -55.42
C ALA A 75 -17.43 64.92 -54.06
N ASN A 76 -16.85 63.80 -53.58
CA ASN A 76 -16.23 63.68 -52.27
C ASN A 76 -17.13 64.19 -51.12
N ILE A 77 -18.45 63.97 -51.24
CA ILE A 77 -19.43 64.42 -50.26
C ILE A 77 -19.43 63.43 -49.09
N GLN A 78 -18.63 63.73 -48.07
CA GLN A 78 -18.57 62.94 -46.85
C GLN A 78 -19.82 63.18 -46.00
N THR A 79 -20.48 62.12 -45.52
CA THR A 79 -21.73 62.22 -44.74
C THR A 79 -21.72 61.34 -43.50
N GLY A 80 -22.32 61.83 -42.41
CA GLY A 80 -22.33 61.13 -41.12
C GLY A 80 -20.92 60.93 -40.55
N PRO A 81 -20.59 59.75 -39.99
CA PRO A 81 -19.26 59.43 -39.45
C PRO A 81 -18.09 59.65 -40.42
N MET A 82 -18.36 59.59 -41.73
CA MET A 82 -17.34 59.70 -42.77
C MET A 82 -16.68 61.08 -42.85
N ARG A 83 -17.32 62.13 -42.30
CA ARG A 83 -16.75 63.49 -42.22
C ARG A 83 -15.59 63.61 -41.22
N HIS A 84 -15.51 62.65 -40.31
CA HIS A 84 -14.56 62.66 -39.21
C HIS A 84 -13.48 61.61 -39.40
N VAL A 85 -13.30 61.02 -40.59
CA VAL A 85 -12.33 59.91 -40.77
C VAL A 85 -10.90 60.34 -40.52
N ASP A 86 -10.53 61.56 -40.92
CA ASP A 86 -9.20 62.10 -40.61
C ASP A 86 -9.08 62.40 -39.12
N GLU A 87 -10.11 62.97 -38.49
CA GLU A 87 -10.16 63.17 -37.03
C GLU A 87 -10.10 61.84 -36.25
N MET A 88 -10.72 60.78 -36.77
CA MET A 88 -10.68 59.41 -36.24
C MET A 88 -9.28 58.83 -36.32
N ARG A 89 -8.57 59.05 -37.43
CA ARG A 89 -7.17 58.64 -37.60
C ARG A 89 -6.28 59.39 -36.61
N ASP A 90 -6.42 60.70 -36.52
CA ASP A 90 -5.64 61.54 -35.60
C ASP A 90 -5.92 61.20 -34.13
N TRP A 91 -7.16 60.86 -33.80
CA TRP A 91 -7.53 60.39 -32.46
C TRP A 91 -6.87 59.05 -32.14
N LEU A 92 -6.91 58.08 -33.06
CA LEU A 92 -6.26 56.77 -32.87
C LEU A 92 -4.74 56.93 -32.71
N GLU A 93 -4.09 57.77 -33.53
CA GLU A 93 -2.67 58.05 -33.40
C GLU A 93 -2.35 58.72 -32.07
N ARG A 94 -3.11 59.74 -31.66
CA ARG A 94 -2.91 60.43 -30.38
C ARG A 94 -3.06 59.49 -29.18
N GLU A 95 -4.10 58.65 -29.17
CA GLU A 95 -4.31 57.70 -28.08
C GLU A 95 -3.27 56.56 -28.09
N TYR A 96 -2.79 56.17 -29.26
CA TYR A 96 -1.69 55.21 -29.42
C TYR A 96 -0.38 55.78 -28.86
N GLN A 97 0.02 56.99 -29.28
CA GLN A 97 1.22 57.67 -28.80
C GLN A 97 1.16 57.98 -27.30
N ALA A 98 -0.02 58.33 -26.79
CA ALA A 98 -0.24 58.53 -25.36
C ALA A 98 -0.24 57.23 -24.54
N GLY A 99 -0.23 56.06 -25.19
CA GLY A 99 -0.32 54.75 -24.54
C GLY A 99 -1.67 54.48 -23.87
N ARG A 100 -2.72 55.20 -24.27
CA ARG A 100 -4.08 55.10 -23.70
C ARG A 100 -5.03 54.27 -24.56
N LEU A 101 -4.68 54.05 -25.82
CA LEU A 101 -5.47 53.21 -26.72
C LEU A 101 -5.56 51.81 -26.12
N ARG A 102 -6.77 51.36 -25.80
CA ARG A 102 -7.01 50.02 -25.26
C ARG A 102 -6.89 48.99 -26.39
N ALA A 103 -6.24 47.88 -26.11
CA ALA A 103 -6.14 46.76 -27.03
C ALA A 103 -6.47 45.44 -26.32
N ARG A 104 -7.12 44.53 -27.01
CA ARG A 104 -7.50 43.20 -26.53
C ARG A 104 -7.21 42.18 -27.61
N SER A 105 -6.42 41.16 -27.27
CA SER A 105 -6.07 40.06 -28.19
C SER A 105 -5.49 40.54 -29.53
N GLY A 106 -4.58 41.52 -29.48
CA GLY A 106 -3.94 42.10 -30.66
C GLY A 106 -4.83 43.03 -31.50
N LYS A 107 -6.05 43.34 -31.03
CA LYS A 107 -6.97 44.25 -31.71
C LYS A 107 -7.28 45.46 -30.85
N VAL A 108 -7.51 46.61 -31.49
CA VAL A 108 -7.93 47.83 -30.82
C VAL A 108 -9.32 47.62 -30.23
N ASP A 109 -9.48 47.97 -28.96
CA ASP A 109 -10.79 48.05 -28.31
C ASP A 109 -11.54 49.27 -28.86
N ARG A 110 -12.70 48.98 -29.45
CA ARG A 110 -13.49 49.95 -30.20
C ARG A 110 -14.45 50.72 -29.30
N SER A 111 -14.62 50.35 -28.03
CA SER A 111 -15.62 50.98 -27.14
C SER A 111 -15.36 52.46 -26.89
N ALA A 112 -14.13 52.84 -26.53
CA ALA A 112 -13.79 54.25 -26.28
C ALA A 112 -13.90 55.11 -27.55
N PHE A 113 -13.49 54.54 -28.70
CA PHE A 113 -13.65 55.18 -30.00
C PHE A 113 -15.13 55.36 -30.36
N GLN A 114 -15.94 54.32 -30.15
CA GLN A 114 -17.37 54.33 -30.43
C GLN A 114 -18.09 55.40 -29.61
N GLU A 115 -17.72 55.54 -28.34
CA GLU A 115 -18.24 56.56 -27.44
C GLU A 115 -17.83 57.97 -27.89
N TYR A 116 -16.54 58.18 -28.18
CA TYR A 116 -15.99 59.49 -28.57
C TYR A 116 -16.65 60.03 -29.85
N PHE A 117 -16.86 59.18 -30.86
CA PHE A 117 -17.49 59.58 -32.14
C PHE A 117 -19.00 59.38 -32.19
N GLY A 118 -19.65 59.02 -31.06
CA GLY A 118 -21.11 58.86 -30.97
C GLY A 118 -21.68 57.78 -31.90
N LEU A 119 -20.90 56.73 -32.20
CA LEU A 119 -21.29 55.68 -33.14
C LEU A 119 -22.26 54.69 -32.47
N LYS A 120 -23.55 54.74 -32.82
CA LYS A 120 -24.57 53.86 -32.24
C LYS A 120 -24.65 52.52 -32.97
N CYS A 121 -24.80 51.41 -32.21
CA CYS A 121 -24.96 50.02 -32.66
C CYS A 121 -23.71 49.35 -33.26
N GLY A 122 -23.48 48.06 -33.03
CA GLY A 122 -22.28 47.32 -33.48
C GLY A 122 -22.12 47.15 -35.01
N SER A 123 -23.05 47.67 -35.82
CA SER A 123 -23.04 47.55 -37.29
C SER A 123 -22.33 48.70 -38.01
N TRP A 124 -21.76 49.69 -37.31
CA TRP A 124 -21.05 50.80 -37.98
C TRP A 124 -19.79 50.31 -38.73
N ILE A 125 -19.10 49.28 -38.24
CA ILE A 125 -17.93 48.71 -38.93
C ILE A 125 -18.33 48.08 -40.27
N THR A 126 -19.47 47.40 -40.33
CA THR A 126 -19.95 46.80 -41.59
C THR A 126 -20.57 47.84 -42.52
N LYS A 127 -21.16 48.90 -41.95
CA LYS A 127 -21.79 49.98 -42.71
C LYS A 127 -20.81 50.98 -43.33
N TYR A 128 -19.62 51.14 -42.74
CA TYR A 128 -18.60 52.11 -43.16
C TYR A 128 -17.26 51.39 -43.45
N PRO A 129 -17.04 50.90 -44.68
CA PRO A 129 -15.85 50.11 -45.04
C PRO A 129 -14.52 50.83 -44.79
N GLU A 130 -14.46 52.14 -44.99
CA GLU A 130 -13.24 52.93 -44.76
C GLU A 130 -12.84 52.97 -43.28
N ILE A 131 -13.82 53.09 -42.36
CA ILE A 131 -13.54 53.02 -40.92
C ILE A 131 -13.10 51.59 -40.55
N ARG A 132 -13.67 50.57 -41.19
CA ARG A 132 -13.20 49.19 -41.03
C ARG A 132 -11.75 49.03 -41.48
N THR A 133 -11.38 49.52 -42.67
CA THR A 133 -10.00 49.48 -43.17
C THR A 133 -9.04 50.23 -42.25
N LEU A 134 -9.47 51.36 -41.68
CA LEU A 134 -8.71 52.07 -40.65
C LEU A 134 -8.42 51.16 -39.44
N PHE A 135 -9.44 50.50 -38.89
CA PHE A 135 -9.23 49.56 -37.77
C PHE A 135 -8.43 48.31 -38.14
N GLU A 136 -8.55 47.79 -39.37
CA GLU A 136 -7.74 46.66 -39.84
C GLU A 136 -6.25 47.05 -39.90
N ALA A 137 -5.94 48.26 -40.39
CA ALA A 137 -4.57 48.78 -40.39
C ALA A 137 -4.03 48.98 -38.96
N TRP A 138 -4.85 49.49 -38.05
CA TRP A 138 -4.47 49.68 -36.65
C TRP A 138 -4.36 48.37 -35.86
N ASP A 139 -5.25 47.40 -36.09
CA ASP A 139 -5.15 46.05 -35.52
C ASP A 139 -3.84 45.39 -36.00
N ALA A 140 -3.52 45.49 -37.30
CA ALA A 140 -2.26 44.99 -37.85
C ALA A 140 -1.04 45.68 -37.23
N ARG A 141 -1.09 47.00 -37.04
CA ARG A 141 -0.02 47.77 -36.41
C ARG A 141 0.17 47.40 -34.94
N VAL A 142 -0.91 47.33 -34.17
CA VAL A 142 -0.88 46.91 -32.76
C VAL A 142 -0.29 45.51 -32.61
N GLN A 143 -0.67 44.59 -33.50
CA GLN A 143 -0.13 43.23 -33.51
C GLN A 143 1.34 43.18 -33.92
N ALA A 144 1.73 43.90 -34.97
CA ALA A 144 3.11 43.91 -35.48
C ALA A 144 4.11 44.55 -34.50
N GLU A 145 3.70 45.63 -33.84
CA GLU A 145 4.53 46.36 -32.88
C GLU A 145 4.44 45.79 -31.46
N GLY A 146 3.58 44.78 -31.22
CA GLY A 146 3.36 44.22 -29.88
C GLY A 146 2.85 45.26 -28.87
N TYR A 147 2.05 46.22 -29.33
CA TYR A 147 1.66 47.38 -28.53
C TYR A 147 0.86 46.97 -27.29
N LEU A 148 1.25 47.56 -26.16
CA LEU A 148 0.54 47.44 -24.88
C LEU A 148 0.25 48.83 -24.31
N PRO A 149 -0.96 49.07 -23.79
CA PRO A 149 -1.28 50.34 -23.13
C PRO A 149 -0.31 50.61 -21.96
N LYS A 150 0.04 51.88 -21.73
CA LYS A 150 0.98 52.31 -20.68
C LYS A 150 0.59 51.80 -19.29
N GLN A 151 -0.71 51.80 -18.98
CA GLN A 151 -1.22 51.23 -17.72
C GLN A 151 -0.92 49.73 -17.60
N VAL A 152 -1.09 48.97 -18.69
CA VAL A 152 -0.78 47.53 -18.73
C VAL A 152 0.72 47.31 -18.60
N GLN A 153 1.55 48.13 -19.25
CA GLN A 153 3.01 48.07 -19.09
C GLN A 153 3.43 48.31 -17.63
N GLN A 154 2.88 49.33 -16.96
CA GLN A 154 3.16 49.60 -15.54
C GLN A 154 2.70 48.47 -14.62
N GLU A 155 1.55 47.86 -14.91
CA GLU A 155 1.08 46.67 -14.20
C GLU A 155 2.00 45.46 -14.44
N LEU A 156 2.50 45.26 -15.65
CA LEU A 156 3.45 44.18 -15.95
C LEU A 156 4.78 44.39 -15.23
N GLU A 157 5.30 45.60 -15.16
CA GLU A 157 6.54 45.87 -14.42
C GLU A 157 6.37 45.66 -12.92
N ARG A 158 5.21 46.03 -12.34
CA ARG A 158 4.87 45.68 -10.95
C ARG A 158 4.79 44.16 -10.76
N LEU A 159 4.17 43.44 -11.70
CA LEU A 159 4.10 41.98 -11.66
C LEU A 159 5.48 41.34 -11.77
N LYS A 160 6.32 41.77 -12.70
CA LYS A 160 7.70 41.29 -12.85
C LYS A 160 8.50 41.49 -11.57
N THR A 161 8.40 42.67 -10.96
CA THR A 161 9.07 42.99 -9.70
C THR A 161 8.59 42.07 -8.57
N ALA A 162 7.28 41.82 -8.47
CA ALA A 162 6.72 40.92 -7.47
C ALA A 162 7.09 39.44 -7.71
N LEU A 163 7.18 39.00 -8.97
CA LEU A 163 7.63 37.65 -9.34
C LEU A 163 9.14 37.46 -9.14
N ALA A 164 9.95 38.50 -9.30
CA ALA A 164 11.40 38.45 -9.08
C ALA A 164 11.78 38.35 -7.59
N GLY A 165 10.89 38.77 -6.68
CA GLY A 165 11.03 38.56 -5.24
C GLY A 165 10.62 37.15 -4.81
N GLU A 166 9.95 37.03 -3.66
CA GLU A 166 9.38 35.78 -3.17
C GLU A 166 7.84 35.83 -3.26
N PRO A 167 7.25 35.49 -4.42
CA PRO A 167 5.80 35.49 -4.54
C PRO A 167 5.21 34.38 -3.65
N GLY A 168 4.06 34.65 -3.03
CA GLY A 168 3.32 33.63 -2.31
C GLY A 168 3.01 32.44 -3.23
N LEU A 169 3.42 31.23 -2.86
CA LEU A 169 3.21 30.02 -3.65
C LEU A 169 2.01 29.22 -3.12
N ASN A 170 1.43 28.37 -3.96
CA ASN A 170 0.45 27.38 -3.53
C ASN A 170 1.12 26.24 -2.72
N THR A 171 0.33 25.38 -2.10
CA THR A 171 0.81 24.25 -1.26
C THR A 171 1.73 23.25 -1.98
N ASN A 172 1.72 23.25 -3.32
CA ASN A 172 2.62 22.44 -4.14
C ASN A 172 4.03 23.06 -4.27
N ARG A 173 4.20 24.35 -3.93
CA ARG A 173 5.38 25.20 -4.18
C ARG A 173 5.88 25.21 -5.64
N LEU A 174 4.98 24.91 -6.59
CA LEU A 174 5.27 24.93 -8.04
C LEU A 174 4.48 26.00 -8.78
N SER A 175 3.30 26.35 -8.26
CA SER A 175 2.45 27.37 -8.85
C SER A 175 2.31 28.59 -7.94
N VAL A 176 2.23 29.76 -8.55
CA VAL A 176 2.09 31.03 -7.85
C VAL A 176 0.66 31.12 -7.30
N ASN A 177 0.53 31.53 -6.03
CA ASN A 177 -0.77 31.83 -5.45
C ASN A 177 -1.27 33.16 -6.02
N ARG A 178 -2.11 33.08 -7.06
CA ARG A 178 -2.68 34.25 -7.73
C ARG A 178 -3.53 35.15 -6.83
N VAL A 179 -4.02 34.66 -5.68
CA VAL A 179 -4.76 35.48 -4.71
C VAL A 179 -3.78 36.37 -3.95
N ALA A 180 -2.76 35.77 -3.33
CA ALA A 180 -1.71 36.52 -2.64
C ALA A 180 -1.01 37.50 -3.60
N LEU A 181 -0.70 37.03 -4.82
CA LEU A 181 -0.09 37.89 -5.85
C LEU A 181 -1.00 39.07 -6.20
N SER A 182 -2.31 38.86 -6.37
CA SER A 182 -3.25 39.93 -6.69
C SER A 182 -3.30 41.03 -5.64
N GLU A 183 -3.21 40.66 -4.36
CA GLU A 183 -3.16 41.59 -3.23
C GLU A 183 -1.85 42.39 -3.23
N THR A 184 -0.72 41.72 -3.45
CA THR A 184 0.60 42.36 -3.50
C THR A 184 0.75 43.35 -4.66
N VAL A 185 0.29 43.00 -5.86
CA VAL A 185 0.49 43.83 -7.06
C VAL A 185 -0.64 44.82 -7.34
N GLY A 186 -1.79 44.67 -6.66
CA GLY A 186 -2.99 45.48 -6.92
C GLY A 186 -3.63 45.22 -8.29
N ILE A 187 -3.49 44.00 -8.81
CA ILE A 187 -4.08 43.57 -10.11
C ILE A 187 -5.14 42.51 -9.80
N SER A 188 -6.35 42.66 -10.36
CA SER A 188 -7.42 41.69 -10.08
C SER A 188 -7.06 40.27 -10.50
N LYS A 189 -7.49 39.28 -9.71
CA LYS A 189 -7.26 37.85 -9.97
C LYS A 189 -7.67 37.41 -11.39
N ASN A 190 -8.77 37.95 -11.92
CA ASN A 190 -9.24 37.62 -13.25
C ASN A 190 -8.32 38.18 -14.35
N LYS A 191 -7.71 39.34 -14.11
CA LYS A 191 -6.76 39.96 -15.06
C LYS A 191 -5.43 39.20 -15.11
N LEU A 192 -4.97 38.66 -13.99
CA LEU A 192 -3.79 37.77 -13.93
C LEU A 192 -3.93 36.44 -14.72
N LYS A 193 -5.15 36.08 -15.15
CA LYS A 193 -5.41 34.88 -15.97
C LYS A 193 -5.38 35.15 -17.47
N VAL A 194 -5.23 36.40 -17.89
CA VAL A 194 -5.31 36.81 -19.29
C VAL A 194 -3.93 37.29 -19.75
N GLU A 195 -3.65 37.14 -21.04
CA GLU A 195 -2.46 37.72 -21.65
C GLU A 195 -2.41 39.24 -21.48
N PRO A 196 -1.22 39.82 -21.27
CA PRO A 196 0.11 39.18 -21.19
C PRO A 196 0.53 38.67 -19.79
N PHE A 197 -0.29 38.87 -18.76
CA PHE A 197 0.05 38.51 -17.37
C PHE A 197 0.16 37.00 -17.16
N ALA A 198 -0.70 36.22 -17.84
CA ALA A 198 -0.69 34.77 -17.75
C ALA A 198 0.64 34.16 -18.21
N THR A 199 1.19 34.65 -19.34
CA THR A 199 2.49 34.21 -19.86
C THR A 199 3.62 34.47 -18.86
N LEU A 200 3.73 35.68 -18.30
CA LEU A 200 4.79 35.98 -17.31
C LEU A 200 4.72 35.08 -16.06
N ILE A 201 3.50 34.79 -15.58
CA ILE A 201 3.34 33.86 -14.45
C ILE A 201 3.76 32.45 -14.85
N LEU A 202 3.38 32.00 -16.05
CA LEU A 202 3.74 30.67 -16.54
C LEU A 202 5.25 30.51 -16.77
N GLU A 203 5.92 31.54 -17.29
CA GLU A 203 7.37 31.59 -17.42
C GLU A 203 8.04 31.44 -16.04
N HIS A 204 7.56 32.18 -15.04
CA HIS A 204 8.06 32.06 -13.68
C HIS A 204 7.78 30.68 -13.04
N GLU A 205 6.57 30.13 -13.21
CA GLU A 205 6.22 28.77 -12.74
C GLU A 205 7.10 27.69 -13.41
N THR A 206 7.50 27.91 -14.67
CA THR A 206 8.43 27.05 -15.39
C THR A 206 9.84 27.09 -14.77
N VAL A 207 10.32 28.28 -14.39
CA VAL A 207 11.58 28.45 -13.65
C VAL A 207 11.51 27.76 -12.28
N LEU A 208 10.39 27.89 -11.56
CA LEU A 208 10.18 27.19 -10.28
C LEU A 208 10.21 25.67 -10.45
N LEU A 209 9.58 25.14 -11.50
CA LEU A 209 9.59 23.72 -11.81
C LEU A 209 11.00 23.21 -12.14
N ALA A 210 11.76 23.96 -12.94
CA ALA A 210 13.15 23.62 -13.26
C ALA A 210 14.01 23.57 -11.99
N ARG A 211 13.96 24.62 -11.16
CA ARG A 211 14.67 24.69 -9.87
C ARG A 211 14.27 23.54 -8.93
N ALA A 212 12.98 23.24 -8.82
CA ALA A 212 12.48 22.14 -7.99
C ALA A 212 12.92 20.75 -8.49
N SER A 213 13.04 20.58 -9.80
CA SER A 213 13.47 19.31 -10.42
C SER A 213 14.95 19.03 -10.16
N GLU A 214 15.77 20.08 -10.18
CA GLU A 214 17.21 20.04 -9.92
C GLU A 214 17.57 20.02 -8.42
N SER A 215 16.65 20.47 -7.55
CA SER A 215 16.90 20.52 -6.11
C SER A 215 17.16 19.13 -5.52
N GLN A 216 18.32 18.99 -4.87
CA GLN A 216 18.68 17.81 -4.08
C GLN A 216 18.20 17.90 -2.62
N ILE A 217 17.91 19.12 -2.16
CA ILE A 217 17.40 19.37 -0.80
C ILE A 217 15.89 19.26 -0.77
N ASP A 218 15.21 19.85 -1.75
CA ASP A 218 13.74 19.95 -1.79
C ASP A 218 13.16 19.05 -2.89
N PRO A 219 13.00 17.74 -2.65
CA PRO A 219 12.62 16.81 -3.70
C PRO A 219 11.21 17.06 -4.22
N LEU A 220 11.08 17.06 -5.55
CA LEU A 220 9.82 17.03 -6.28
C LEU A 220 9.28 15.59 -6.36
N VAL A 221 8.15 15.31 -5.70
CA VAL A 221 7.49 13.99 -5.72
C VAL A 221 5.99 14.17 -5.90
N HIS A 222 5.36 13.38 -6.79
CA HIS A 222 3.91 13.42 -7.07
C HIS A 222 3.36 14.83 -7.39
N GLY A 223 4.16 15.66 -8.07
CA GLY A 223 3.79 17.04 -8.43
C GLY A 223 3.79 18.03 -7.26
N ARG A 224 4.55 17.73 -6.19
CA ARG A 224 4.69 18.59 -5.01
C ARG A 224 6.14 18.64 -4.54
N VAL A 225 6.61 19.83 -4.18
CA VAL A 225 7.92 20.02 -3.54
C VAL A 225 7.80 19.77 -2.04
N PHE A 226 8.77 19.02 -1.50
CA PHE A 226 8.89 18.71 -0.07
C PHE A 226 10.09 19.48 0.50
N PRO A 227 9.87 20.63 1.14
CA PRO A 227 10.93 21.59 1.45
C PRO A 227 11.74 21.23 2.71
N PHE A 228 12.83 20.51 2.56
CA PHE A 228 13.78 20.30 3.66
C PHE A 228 14.67 21.53 3.89
N SER A 229 14.73 22.48 2.96
CA SER A 229 15.39 23.78 3.15
C SER A 229 14.82 24.60 4.30
N ASP A 230 13.57 24.35 4.70
CA ASP A 230 12.97 24.93 5.91
C ASP A 230 13.77 24.54 7.19
N LEU A 231 14.69 23.58 7.12
CA LEU A 231 15.57 23.11 8.20
C LEU A 231 17.02 23.66 8.13
N ASP A 232 17.34 24.56 7.19
CA ASP A 232 18.70 25.07 6.95
C ASP A 232 19.29 25.79 8.18
N ASN A 233 18.45 26.31 9.07
CA ASN A 233 18.88 26.94 10.34
C ASN A 233 19.44 25.94 11.36
N TYR A 234 19.16 24.64 11.18
CA TYR A 234 19.49 23.59 12.15
C TYR A 234 20.50 22.57 11.63
N TRP A 235 20.52 22.34 10.31
CA TRP A 235 21.30 21.27 9.68
C TRP A 235 22.11 21.77 8.51
N SER A 236 23.31 21.20 8.32
CA SER A 236 24.12 21.52 7.15
C SER A 236 23.44 21.16 5.82
N SER A 237 23.66 21.98 4.80
CA SER A 237 23.22 21.72 3.42
C SER A 237 23.68 20.34 2.91
N ARG A 238 24.87 19.87 3.34
CA ARG A 238 25.40 18.55 2.96
C ARG A 238 24.51 17.42 3.48
N PHE A 239 24.07 17.51 4.73
CA PHE A 239 23.15 16.53 5.32
C PHE A 239 21.77 16.59 4.67
N LEU A 240 21.20 17.79 4.52
CA LEU A 240 19.87 17.97 3.92
C LEU A 240 19.80 17.50 2.46
N LYS A 241 20.88 17.66 1.67
CA LYS A 241 20.97 17.07 0.32
C LYS A 241 20.84 15.54 0.34
N ARG A 242 21.43 14.86 1.33
CA ARG A 242 21.32 13.39 1.47
C ARG A 242 19.92 12.98 1.89
N VAL A 243 19.33 13.70 2.84
CA VAL A 243 17.93 13.47 3.28
C VAL A 243 16.97 13.64 2.11
N GLY A 244 17.04 14.78 1.40
CA GLY A 244 16.19 15.08 0.24
C GLY A 244 16.36 14.06 -0.89
N SER A 245 17.59 13.71 -1.24
CA SER A 245 17.89 12.69 -2.26
C SER A 245 17.33 11.31 -1.88
N ARG A 246 17.48 10.90 -0.60
CA ARG A 246 16.96 9.61 -0.16
C ARG A 246 15.43 9.60 -0.08
N PHE A 247 14.84 10.71 0.36
CA PHE A 247 13.40 10.89 0.35
C PHE A 247 12.84 10.82 -1.09
N LYS A 248 13.52 11.43 -2.07
CA LYS A 248 13.14 11.38 -3.50
C LYS A 248 13.08 9.95 -4.05
N LEU A 249 13.98 9.06 -3.61
CA LEU A 249 14.01 7.66 -4.04
C LEU A 249 12.91 6.82 -3.40
N PHE A 250 12.56 7.12 -2.15
CA PHE A 250 11.61 6.34 -1.37
C PHE A 250 10.17 6.80 -1.53
N ALA A 251 9.93 8.10 -1.53
CA ALA A 251 8.59 8.67 -1.55
C ALA A 251 7.69 8.19 -2.72
N PRO A 252 8.20 7.88 -3.93
CA PRO A 252 7.40 7.28 -5.00
C PRO A 252 6.79 5.91 -4.65
N SER A 253 7.36 5.16 -3.69
CA SER A 253 6.79 3.89 -3.22
C SER A 253 5.56 4.07 -2.32
N LEU A 254 5.25 5.32 -1.93
CA LEU A 254 4.06 5.68 -1.17
C LEU A 254 3.01 6.30 -2.10
N SER A 255 1.74 6.08 -1.78
CA SER A 255 0.66 6.77 -2.49
C SER A 255 0.74 8.29 -2.29
N ARG A 256 0.21 9.04 -3.27
CA ARG A 256 0.16 10.51 -3.24
C ARG A 256 -0.47 11.08 -1.97
N GLN A 257 -1.45 10.38 -1.38
CA GLN A 257 -2.10 10.79 -0.14
C GLN A 257 -1.24 10.45 1.10
N SER A 258 -0.53 9.33 1.07
CA SER A 258 0.23 8.82 2.21
C SER A 258 1.58 9.50 2.42
N VAL A 259 2.21 10.06 1.38
CA VAL A 259 3.57 10.63 1.45
C VAL A 259 3.68 11.86 2.37
N LYS A 260 2.60 12.64 2.52
CA LYS A 260 2.63 13.90 3.29
C LYS A 260 2.94 13.67 4.77
N ARG A 261 2.38 12.61 5.37
CA ARG A 261 2.51 12.38 6.81
C ARG A 261 3.94 11.96 7.20
N PRO A 262 4.58 10.97 6.56
CA PRO A 262 5.98 10.65 6.83
C PRO A 262 6.93 11.83 6.61
N TYR A 263 6.69 12.68 5.61
CA TYR A 263 7.43 13.93 5.42
C TYR A 263 7.31 14.86 6.64
N LEU A 264 6.07 15.18 7.07
CA LEU A 264 5.84 16.09 8.18
C LEU A 264 6.46 15.56 9.48
N GLU A 265 6.32 14.26 9.76
CA GLU A 265 6.92 13.67 10.96
C GLU A 265 8.45 13.70 10.92
N LEU A 266 9.07 13.52 9.74
CA LEU A 266 10.51 13.65 9.59
C LEU A 266 10.97 15.10 9.82
N VAL A 267 10.30 16.08 9.23
CA VAL A 267 10.62 17.50 9.42
C VAL A 267 10.45 17.89 10.89
N ASN A 268 9.38 17.43 11.55
CA ASN A 268 9.15 17.67 12.97
C ASN A 268 10.27 17.08 13.84
N LEU A 269 10.67 15.83 13.56
CA LEU A 269 11.80 15.19 14.25
C LEU A 269 13.08 16.00 14.05
N LEU A 270 13.46 16.30 12.80
CA LEU A 270 14.72 16.99 12.49
C LEU A 270 14.74 18.42 13.04
N ALA A 271 13.63 19.16 12.96
CA ALA A 271 13.51 20.48 13.58
C ALA A 271 13.67 20.40 15.10
N TRP A 272 13.01 19.42 15.74
CA TRP A 272 13.12 19.24 17.18
C TRP A 272 14.54 18.88 17.60
N LEU A 273 15.17 17.89 16.94
CA LEU A 273 16.55 17.49 17.20
C LEU A 273 17.53 18.66 17.03
N GLY A 274 17.32 19.47 16.00
CA GLY A 274 18.12 20.65 15.69
C GLY A 274 18.00 21.78 16.73
N ALA A 275 16.82 21.94 17.32
CA ALA A 275 16.54 22.98 18.30
C ALA A 275 16.78 22.51 19.76
N ASN A 276 16.82 21.21 20.03
CA ASN A 276 16.84 20.67 21.38
C ASN A 276 18.25 20.70 22.01
N SER A 277 18.32 21.13 23.27
CA SER A 277 19.56 21.20 24.06
C SER A 277 19.97 19.88 24.71
N ASN A 278 19.36 18.74 24.38
CA ASN A 278 19.79 17.44 24.85
C ASN A 278 21.22 17.13 24.31
N PRO A 279 22.16 16.64 25.16
CA PRO A 279 23.52 16.31 24.72
C PRO A 279 23.60 15.38 23.51
N SER A 280 22.75 14.34 23.45
CA SER A 280 22.71 13.40 22.34
C SER A 280 22.18 14.05 21.07
N CYS A 281 21.22 14.98 21.17
CA CYS A 281 20.74 15.76 20.02
C CYS A 281 21.85 16.65 19.45
N ARG A 282 22.61 17.35 20.30
CA ARG A 282 23.76 18.15 19.87
C ARG A 282 24.84 17.30 19.20
N ALA A 283 25.15 16.13 19.76
CA ALA A 283 26.12 15.21 19.19
C ALA A 283 25.69 14.71 17.80
N VAL A 284 24.40 14.40 17.63
CA VAL A 284 23.82 14.01 16.33
C VAL A 284 23.96 15.14 15.30
N VAL A 285 23.61 16.38 15.66
CA VAL A 285 23.72 17.53 14.76
C VAL A 285 25.18 17.82 14.40
N GLN A 286 26.10 17.77 15.37
CA GLN A 286 27.53 17.94 15.13
C GLN A 286 28.08 16.86 14.18
N ASN A 287 27.69 15.60 14.39
CA ASN A 287 28.13 14.50 13.53
C ASN A 287 27.57 14.64 12.11
N ALA A 288 26.29 14.99 11.97
CA ALA A 288 25.67 15.29 10.69
C ALA A 288 26.34 16.46 9.95
N ASN A 289 26.78 17.50 10.68
CA ASN A 289 27.47 18.64 10.10
C ASN A 289 28.88 18.30 9.61
N ALA A 290 29.62 17.46 10.32
CA ALA A 290 30.95 17.01 9.91
C ALA A 290 30.90 16.07 8.69
N ASP A 291 30.08 15.01 8.77
CA ASP A 291 30.13 13.91 7.82
C ASP A 291 29.07 13.99 6.71
N GLY A 292 28.09 14.90 6.86
CA GLY A 292 26.89 14.95 6.02
C GLY A 292 25.95 13.76 6.24
N ARG A 293 26.18 12.95 7.29
CA ARG A 293 25.39 11.78 7.71
C ARG A 293 25.55 11.58 9.22
N ILE A 294 24.68 10.81 9.82
CA ILE A 294 24.76 10.44 11.24
C ILE A 294 25.37 9.03 11.32
N ASN A 295 26.49 8.90 12.03
CA ASN A 295 27.28 7.67 12.18
C ASN A 295 27.19 7.08 13.60
N SER A 296 26.99 7.91 14.62
CA SER A 296 26.89 7.45 16.01
C SER A 296 25.52 6.80 16.25
N VAL A 297 25.52 5.48 16.41
CA VAL A 297 24.31 4.69 16.73
C VAL A 297 23.77 5.11 18.09
N ASP A 298 24.62 5.17 19.12
CA ASP A 298 24.19 5.45 20.51
C ASP A 298 23.53 6.83 20.65
N HIS A 299 24.18 7.89 20.16
CA HIS A 299 23.61 9.24 20.24
C HIS A 299 22.35 9.39 19.39
N TRP A 300 22.26 8.66 18.27
CA TRP A 300 21.07 8.65 17.44
C TRP A 300 19.90 7.98 18.16
N GLU A 301 20.11 6.83 18.79
CA GLU A 301 19.09 6.11 19.55
C GLU A 301 18.59 6.91 20.74
N ASP A 302 19.49 7.50 21.53
CA ASP A 302 19.13 8.35 22.66
C ASP A 302 18.32 9.57 22.22
N ALA A 303 18.69 10.20 21.11
CA ALA A 303 17.99 11.35 20.58
C ALA A 303 16.58 10.96 20.08
N LEU A 304 16.42 9.79 19.45
CA LEU A 304 15.12 9.25 19.06
C LEU A 304 14.24 8.92 20.27
N MET A 305 14.81 8.37 21.34
CA MET A 305 14.06 8.11 22.58
C MET A 305 13.62 9.40 23.26
N ALA A 306 14.49 10.41 23.33
CA ALA A 306 14.13 11.72 23.87
C ALA A 306 12.99 12.38 23.07
N TYR A 307 13.00 12.27 21.74
CA TYR A 307 11.90 12.77 20.90
C TYR A 307 10.60 12.00 21.16
N ARG A 308 10.68 10.67 21.30
CA ARG A 308 9.53 9.83 21.63
C ARG A 308 8.91 10.25 22.97
N ASP A 309 9.72 10.50 23.98
CA ASP A 309 9.23 10.90 25.30
C ASP A 309 8.55 12.27 25.26
N GLU A 310 9.03 13.21 24.43
CA GLU A 310 8.31 14.47 24.16
C GLU A 310 6.95 14.23 23.48
N LEU A 311 6.87 13.31 22.52
CA LEU A 311 5.58 12.94 21.90
C LEU A 311 4.63 12.29 22.91
N LEU A 312 5.12 11.47 23.84
CA LEU A 312 4.31 10.89 24.91
C LEU A 312 3.89 11.93 25.95
N ALA A 313 4.75 12.91 26.25
CA ALA A 313 4.39 14.02 27.14
C ALA A 313 3.21 14.83 26.59
N LYS A 314 3.02 14.90 25.27
CA LYS A 314 1.83 15.53 24.66
C LYS A 314 0.52 14.80 25.00
N ILE A 315 0.57 13.47 25.16
CA ILE A 315 -0.56 12.66 25.63
C ILE A 315 -0.85 12.99 27.09
N ALA A 316 0.19 12.97 27.94
CA ALA A 316 0.05 13.28 29.37
C ALA A 316 -0.50 14.70 29.60
N ARG A 317 -0.18 15.65 28.72
CA ARG A 317 -0.70 17.03 28.74
C ARG A 317 -2.10 17.19 28.11
N GLY A 318 -2.72 16.14 27.59
CA GLY A 318 -4.03 16.19 26.92
C GLY A 318 -4.03 16.92 25.57
N THR A 319 -2.86 17.25 25.03
CA THR A 319 -2.71 18.02 23.78
C THR A 319 -2.75 17.17 22.51
N ALA A 320 -2.67 15.84 22.64
CA ALA A 320 -2.76 14.90 21.53
C ALA A 320 -3.41 13.58 21.96
N ALA A 321 -4.25 13.02 21.09
CA ALA A 321 -4.81 11.70 21.28
C ALA A 321 -3.74 10.61 21.10
N GLU A 322 -3.82 9.54 21.89
CA GLU A 322 -2.85 8.43 21.84
C GLU A 322 -2.72 7.84 20.43
N GLY A 323 -3.84 7.62 19.73
CA GLY A 323 -3.85 7.05 18.39
C GLY A 323 -3.15 7.93 17.34
N THR A 324 -3.19 9.25 17.53
CA THR A 324 -2.46 10.20 16.68
C THR A 324 -0.96 10.04 16.86
N ILE A 325 -0.49 9.94 18.11
CA ILE A 325 0.94 9.76 18.42
C ILE A 325 1.46 8.40 17.93
N ASP A 326 0.71 7.30 18.11
CA ASP A 326 1.13 5.99 17.57
C ASP A 326 1.25 6.01 16.05
N SER A 327 0.29 6.65 15.37
CA SER A 327 0.31 6.78 13.91
C SER A 327 1.47 7.69 13.44
N ASN A 328 1.81 8.75 14.18
CA ASN A 328 3.00 9.57 13.92
C ASN A 328 4.29 8.76 14.07
N LEU A 329 4.44 8.02 15.17
CA LEU A 329 5.57 7.13 15.41
C LEU A 329 5.68 6.04 14.32
N LYS A 330 4.55 5.55 13.79
CA LYS A 330 4.52 4.60 12.67
C LYS A 330 5.01 5.23 11.37
N SER A 331 4.54 6.43 11.03
CA SER A 331 5.00 7.16 9.85
C SER A 331 6.48 7.51 9.93
N LEU A 332 6.97 7.89 11.11
CA LEU A 332 8.37 8.19 11.35
C LEU A 332 9.27 6.96 11.12
N ARG A 333 8.87 5.80 11.66
CA ARG A 333 9.60 4.52 11.45
C ARG A 333 9.80 4.17 9.98
N ILE A 334 8.76 4.37 9.16
CA ILE A 334 8.81 4.07 7.72
C ILE A 334 9.90 4.93 7.04
N VAL A 335 9.91 6.24 7.31
CA VAL A 335 10.90 7.15 6.71
C VAL A 335 12.29 6.94 7.29
N LEU A 336 12.44 6.70 8.60
CA LEU A 336 13.74 6.45 9.20
C LEU A 336 14.39 5.16 8.67
N SER A 337 13.61 4.10 8.46
CA SER A 337 14.12 2.86 7.82
C SER A 337 14.61 3.12 6.39
N SER A 338 13.91 3.99 5.65
CA SER A 338 14.37 4.43 4.33
C SER A 338 15.68 5.23 4.41
N LEU A 339 15.81 6.16 5.35
CA LEU A 339 17.04 6.93 5.55
C LEU A 339 18.22 6.03 5.97
N ALA A 340 17.97 5.06 6.84
CA ALA A 340 18.96 4.11 7.33
C ALA A 340 19.48 3.19 6.21
N SER A 341 18.58 2.63 5.40
CA SER A 341 18.97 1.85 4.21
C SER A 341 19.71 2.67 3.15
N GLY A 342 19.66 4.01 3.22
CA GLY A 342 20.46 4.92 2.41
C GLY A 342 21.78 5.36 3.06
N GLY A 343 22.08 4.92 4.29
CA GLY A 343 23.25 5.34 5.06
C GLY A 343 23.26 6.82 5.44
N VAL A 344 22.08 7.46 5.50
CA VAL A 344 21.94 8.86 5.93
C VAL A 344 21.93 8.96 7.46
N VAL A 345 21.31 7.96 8.09
CA VAL A 345 21.27 7.76 9.55
C VAL A 345 21.63 6.30 9.86
N PRO A 346 22.03 5.95 11.09
CA PRO A 346 22.26 4.57 11.46
C PRO A 346 20.94 3.79 11.56
N GLU A 347 21.00 2.46 11.42
CA GLU A 347 19.88 1.59 11.74
C GLU A 347 19.69 1.57 13.26
N ALA A 348 18.56 2.08 13.74
CA ALA A 348 18.28 2.16 15.17
C ALA A 348 17.86 0.78 15.72
N THR A 349 18.58 0.30 16.73
CA THR A 349 18.39 -0.98 17.42
C THR A 349 17.09 -1.04 18.23
N PRO A 350 16.65 0.04 18.93
CA PRO A 350 15.28 0.16 19.37
C PRO A 350 14.43 0.76 18.25
N ILE A 351 13.54 -0.06 17.70
CA ILE A 351 12.40 0.43 16.92
C ILE A 351 11.65 1.42 17.81
N LEU A 352 11.51 2.70 17.40
CA LEU A 352 10.64 3.70 18.05
C LEU A 352 9.33 3.05 18.49
N ILE A 353 9.24 2.73 19.79
CA ILE A 353 8.17 1.88 20.30
C ILE A 353 6.89 2.71 20.27
N GLY A 354 5.79 2.12 19.80
CA GLY A 354 4.48 2.77 19.86
C GLY A 354 4.05 3.12 21.29
N VAL A 355 2.86 3.70 21.43
CA VAL A 355 2.24 3.91 22.73
C VAL A 355 1.86 2.52 23.30
N LYS A 356 2.32 2.19 24.52
CA LYS A 356 2.02 0.90 25.17
C LYS A 356 0.49 0.80 25.44
N HIS A 357 -0.07 -0.40 25.35
CA HIS A 357 -1.50 -0.74 25.62
C HIS A 357 -2.57 -0.25 24.61
N LEU A 358 -2.25 0.62 23.65
CA LEU A 358 -3.20 1.04 22.61
C LEU A 358 -3.69 -0.14 21.75
N ARG A 359 -2.79 -1.10 21.46
CA ARG A 359 -3.09 -2.31 20.67
C ARG A 359 -3.81 -3.42 21.44
N GLN A 360 -3.86 -3.38 22.77
CA GLN A 360 -4.64 -4.37 23.52
C GLN A 360 -6.15 -4.15 23.37
N LYS A 361 -6.58 -2.95 22.92
CA LYS A 361 -7.99 -2.63 22.65
C LYS A 361 -8.36 -2.60 21.16
N SER A 362 -7.41 -2.75 20.23
CA SER A 362 -7.70 -2.71 18.79
C SER A 362 -7.18 -3.95 18.06
N ALA A 363 -8.08 -4.92 17.87
CA ALA A 363 -8.01 -6.08 16.98
C ALA A 363 -6.75 -6.98 17.08
N ARG A 364 -6.99 -8.24 17.50
CA ARG A 364 -6.02 -9.33 17.38
C ARG A 364 -5.59 -9.50 15.91
N LEU A 365 -4.36 -9.96 15.66
CA LEU A 365 -3.83 -10.12 14.30
C LEU A 365 -4.63 -11.18 13.52
N LYS A 366 -5.14 -10.80 12.34
CA LYS A 366 -5.95 -11.67 11.48
C LYS A 366 -5.17 -12.92 11.02
N SER A 367 -5.80 -14.08 10.99
CA SER A 367 -5.31 -15.28 10.26
C SER A 367 -5.82 -15.30 8.82
N VAL A 368 -5.29 -16.19 7.98
CA VAL A 368 -5.75 -16.36 6.59
C VAL A 368 -7.19 -16.85 6.52
N ALA A 369 -7.69 -17.52 7.56
CA ALA A 369 -9.10 -17.88 7.73
C ALA A 369 -10.00 -16.69 8.12
N GLU A 370 -9.44 -15.56 8.55
CA GLU A 370 -10.16 -14.33 8.95
C GLU A 370 -10.00 -13.22 7.89
N ALA A 371 -9.43 -13.54 6.73
CA ALA A 371 -9.20 -12.57 5.67
C ALA A 371 -10.54 -12.16 5.03
N ASP A 372 -10.77 -10.85 4.93
CA ASP A 372 -11.98 -10.32 4.32
C ASP A 372 -11.95 -10.56 2.80
N ALA A 373 -13.02 -11.13 2.26
CA ALA A 373 -13.24 -11.19 0.81
C ALA A 373 -13.58 -9.78 0.29
N SER A 374 -12.92 -9.35 -0.78
CA SER A 374 -12.95 -7.96 -1.24
C SER A 374 -14.28 -7.51 -1.85
N SER A 375 -15.24 -8.42 -2.10
CA SER A 375 -16.44 -8.05 -2.87
C SER A 375 -17.71 -8.88 -2.66
N THR A 376 -18.18 -9.13 -1.43
CA THR A 376 -19.56 -9.65 -1.26
C THR A 376 -20.18 -9.28 0.09
N LYS A 377 -20.88 -8.14 0.16
CA LYS A 377 -22.04 -8.02 1.06
C LYS A 377 -23.18 -8.83 0.44
N ARG A 378 -23.28 -10.11 0.77
CA ARG A 378 -24.41 -10.97 0.40
C ARG A 378 -24.98 -11.61 1.66
N SER A 379 -26.28 -11.88 1.64
CA SER A 379 -27.03 -12.39 2.80
C SER A 379 -26.41 -13.69 3.35
N PRO A 380 -26.35 -13.88 4.69
CA PRO A 380 -25.80 -15.08 5.32
C PRO A 380 -26.55 -16.35 4.88
N SER A 381 -25.87 -17.51 4.81
CA SER A 381 -26.57 -18.80 4.62
C SER A 381 -27.22 -19.32 5.92
N ASP A 382 -28.20 -20.21 5.79
CA ASP A 382 -28.94 -20.84 6.90
C ASP A 382 -28.00 -21.51 7.93
N TYR A 383 -26.86 -22.07 7.49
CA TYR A 383 -25.85 -22.66 8.37
C TYR A 383 -25.12 -21.63 9.24
N VAL A 384 -24.88 -20.44 8.69
CA VAL A 384 -24.25 -19.32 9.41
C VAL A 384 -25.22 -18.71 10.41
N GLU A 385 -26.49 -18.62 10.04
CA GLU A 385 -27.54 -18.18 10.95
C GLU A 385 -27.70 -19.17 12.13
N PHE A 386 -27.74 -20.48 11.85
CA PHE A 386 -27.74 -21.54 12.85
C PHE A 386 -26.49 -21.50 13.77
N THR A 387 -25.29 -21.35 13.21
CA THR A 387 -24.06 -21.29 14.02
C THR A 387 -23.98 -19.99 14.84
N GLN A 388 -24.42 -18.85 14.31
CA GLN A 388 -24.54 -17.60 15.07
C GLN A 388 -25.57 -17.71 16.20
N GLU A 389 -26.71 -18.37 15.96
CA GLU A 389 -27.76 -18.58 16.95
C GLU A 389 -27.28 -19.49 18.09
N ARG A 390 -26.63 -20.61 17.77
CA ARG A 390 -26.05 -21.52 18.77
C ARG A 390 -24.97 -20.84 19.61
N LEU A 391 -24.25 -19.89 19.03
CA LEU A 391 -23.25 -19.08 19.72
C LEU A 391 -23.85 -18.03 20.64
N ARG A 392 -24.94 -17.36 20.21
CA ARG A 392 -25.69 -16.46 21.08
C ARG A 392 -26.26 -17.21 22.26
N GLU A 393 -26.79 -18.41 22.06
CA GLU A 393 -27.24 -19.27 23.16
C GLU A 393 -26.10 -19.59 24.14
N ILE A 394 -24.92 -19.99 23.65
CA ILE A 394 -23.76 -20.29 24.49
C ILE A 394 -23.27 -19.06 25.26
N ALA A 395 -23.21 -17.90 24.62
CA ALA A 395 -22.77 -16.65 25.24
C ALA A 395 -23.74 -16.16 26.32
N THR A 396 -25.04 -16.28 26.06
CA THR A 396 -26.11 -15.90 27.00
C THR A 396 -26.14 -16.85 28.20
N THR A 397 -25.90 -18.15 27.98
CA THR A 397 -25.86 -19.15 29.06
C THR A 397 -24.67 -18.95 30.00
N ASN A 398 -23.59 -18.34 29.54
CA ASN A 398 -22.30 -18.26 30.25
C ASN A 398 -21.87 -16.83 30.65
N ASP A 399 -22.74 -15.82 30.50
CA ASP A 399 -22.47 -14.40 30.80
C ASP A 399 -21.17 -13.87 30.13
N LEU A 400 -20.98 -14.20 28.85
CA LEU A 400 -19.79 -13.83 28.07
C LEU A 400 -20.05 -12.60 27.18
N ASP A 401 -19.26 -11.54 27.40
CA ASP A 401 -19.23 -10.35 26.54
C ASP A 401 -18.47 -10.66 25.23
N LEU A 402 -19.19 -11.17 24.22
CA LEU A 402 -18.67 -11.37 22.88
C LEU A 402 -18.55 -10.02 22.16
N ALA A 403 -17.32 -9.50 22.04
CA ALA A 403 -17.05 -8.36 21.17
C ALA A 403 -17.48 -8.69 19.72
N THR A 404 -18.62 -8.12 19.32
CA THR A 404 -19.49 -8.54 18.21
C THR A 404 -18.82 -8.46 16.82
N ILE A 405 -17.64 -7.85 16.71
CA ILE A 405 -16.96 -7.55 15.44
C ILE A 405 -15.98 -8.66 15.01
N GLU A 406 -15.35 -9.37 15.96
CA GLU A 406 -14.30 -10.37 15.63
C GLU A 406 -14.88 -11.68 15.08
N ALA A 407 -16.07 -12.07 15.55
CA ALA A 407 -16.72 -13.30 15.12
C ALA A 407 -17.32 -13.16 13.71
N THR A 408 -17.76 -11.95 13.32
CA THR A 408 -18.42 -11.70 12.02
C THR A 408 -17.51 -11.99 10.83
N ALA A 409 -16.26 -11.50 10.82
CA ALA A 409 -15.32 -11.77 9.73
C ALA A 409 -14.99 -13.27 9.60
N PHE A 410 -15.00 -13.97 10.73
CA PHE A 410 -14.81 -15.41 10.79
C PHE A 410 -15.98 -16.15 10.12
N PHE A 411 -17.21 -15.78 10.47
CA PHE A 411 -18.42 -16.38 9.89
C PHE A 411 -18.59 -16.05 8.41
N GLU A 412 -18.30 -14.81 8.00
CA GLU A 412 -18.33 -14.42 6.59
C GLU A 412 -17.35 -15.25 5.75
N SER A 413 -16.14 -15.50 6.27
CA SER A 413 -15.17 -16.35 5.59
C SER A 413 -15.58 -17.83 5.55
N LEU A 414 -16.26 -18.35 6.57
CA LEU A 414 -16.79 -19.72 6.57
C LEU A 414 -17.99 -19.87 5.64
N ASP A 415 -18.86 -18.86 5.59
CA ASP A 415 -20.01 -18.83 4.69
C ASP A 415 -19.57 -18.90 3.24
N ALA A 416 -18.56 -18.12 2.87
CA ALA A 416 -18.00 -18.14 1.52
C ALA A 416 -17.41 -19.51 1.16
N GLU A 417 -16.92 -20.27 2.14
CA GLU A 417 -16.24 -21.54 1.91
C GLU A 417 -17.19 -22.74 1.84
N PHE A 418 -18.18 -22.81 2.72
CA PHE A 418 -19.00 -24.00 2.94
C PHE A 418 -20.40 -23.95 2.29
N ARG A 419 -20.74 -22.85 1.60
CA ARG A 419 -22.06 -22.66 0.98
C ARG A 419 -22.37 -23.66 -0.14
N ASP A 420 -21.34 -24.11 -0.87
CA ASP A 420 -21.49 -25.00 -2.03
C ASP A 420 -20.92 -26.41 -1.80
N THR A 421 -20.50 -26.74 -0.57
CA THR A 421 -19.93 -28.06 -0.24
C THR A 421 -20.95 -28.96 0.44
N SER A 422 -21.17 -30.16 -0.09
CA SER A 422 -22.12 -31.15 0.43
C SER A 422 -21.72 -31.82 1.77
N GLY A 423 -20.57 -31.46 2.33
CA GLY A 423 -20.04 -32.01 3.58
C GLY A 423 -19.79 -30.90 4.60
N HIS A 424 -20.81 -30.55 5.38
CA HIS A 424 -20.65 -29.63 6.50
C HIS A 424 -19.75 -30.25 7.57
N PRO A 425 -18.77 -29.50 8.13
CA PRO A 425 -17.89 -29.99 9.18
C PRO A 425 -18.67 -30.30 10.47
N ALA A 426 -18.20 -31.28 11.25
CA ALA A 426 -18.90 -31.76 12.45
C ALA A 426 -18.82 -30.76 13.61
N SER A 427 -17.83 -29.86 13.58
CA SER A 427 -17.68 -28.78 14.54
C SER A 427 -17.08 -27.52 13.91
N LEU A 428 -17.31 -26.38 14.55
CA LEU A 428 -16.79 -25.10 14.09
C LEU A 428 -15.25 -25.00 14.15
N PRO A 429 -14.53 -25.55 15.16
CA PRO A 429 -13.08 -25.67 15.14
C PRO A 429 -12.55 -26.52 13.97
N GLU A 430 -13.26 -27.58 13.60
CA GLU A 430 -12.92 -28.39 12.43
C GLU A 430 -13.12 -27.60 11.12
N ALA A 431 -14.19 -26.81 11.03
CA ALA A 431 -14.44 -25.90 9.91
C ALA A 431 -13.27 -24.91 9.72
N VAL A 432 -12.82 -24.30 10.82
CA VAL A 432 -11.66 -23.39 10.84
C VAL A 432 -10.40 -24.09 10.37
N ARG A 433 -10.14 -25.29 10.91
CA ARG A 433 -8.95 -26.07 10.56
C ARG A 433 -8.92 -26.39 9.07
N ARG A 434 -10.04 -26.83 8.49
CA ARG A 434 -10.16 -27.10 7.05
C ARG A 434 -9.89 -25.86 6.19
N VAL A 435 -10.40 -24.69 6.57
CA VAL A 435 -10.11 -23.42 5.87
C VAL A 435 -8.63 -23.06 5.96
N LEU A 436 -8.04 -23.17 7.15
CA LEU A 436 -6.62 -22.89 7.35
C LEU A 436 -5.75 -23.82 6.51
N GLU A 437 -6.02 -25.14 6.54
CA GLU A 437 -5.32 -26.15 5.74
C GLU A 437 -5.41 -25.81 4.25
N LYS A 438 -6.62 -25.67 3.72
CA LYS A 438 -6.84 -25.37 2.30
C LYS A 438 -6.05 -24.13 1.85
N ARG A 439 -6.10 -23.04 2.61
CA ARG A 439 -5.45 -21.77 2.23
C ARG A 439 -3.93 -21.80 2.43
N LEU A 440 -3.44 -22.42 3.50
CA LEU A 440 -2.01 -22.57 3.74
C LEU A 440 -1.37 -23.53 2.73
N ASP A 441 -2.05 -24.62 2.38
CA ASP A 441 -1.59 -25.58 1.37
C ASP A 441 -1.62 -24.99 -0.04
N ALA A 442 -2.62 -24.16 -0.36
CA ALA A 442 -2.63 -23.43 -1.64
C ALA A 442 -1.46 -22.46 -1.75
N LEU A 443 -1.12 -21.73 -0.67
CA LEU A 443 0.07 -20.88 -0.61
C LEU A 443 1.36 -21.71 -0.72
N ARG A 444 1.43 -22.87 -0.05
CA ARG A 444 2.57 -23.79 -0.11
C ARG A 444 2.77 -24.31 -1.53
N ALA A 445 1.77 -24.94 -2.12
CA ALA A 445 1.85 -25.53 -3.46
C ALA A 445 2.22 -24.51 -4.54
N ALA A 446 1.66 -23.29 -4.47
CA ALA A 446 2.02 -22.22 -5.39
C ALA A 446 3.48 -21.74 -5.21
N ALA A 447 3.98 -21.68 -3.98
CA ALA A 447 5.37 -21.33 -3.72
C ALA A 447 6.33 -22.46 -4.13
N GLU A 448 5.97 -23.72 -3.89
CA GLU A 448 6.72 -24.89 -4.36
C GLU A 448 6.84 -24.90 -5.88
N ALA A 449 5.75 -24.62 -6.60
CA ALA A 449 5.75 -24.54 -8.06
C ALA A 449 6.71 -23.46 -8.58
N LEU A 450 6.71 -22.26 -7.98
CA LEU A 450 7.63 -21.18 -8.36
C LEU A 450 9.10 -21.56 -8.11
N VAL A 451 9.39 -22.23 -6.99
CA VAL A 451 10.76 -22.67 -6.68
C VAL A 451 11.18 -23.81 -7.60
N SER A 452 10.31 -24.78 -7.87
CA SER A 452 10.59 -25.90 -8.76
C SER A 452 10.87 -25.43 -10.19
N ASP A 453 10.09 -24.47 -10.69
CA ASP A 453 10.32 -23.84 -12.01
C ASP A 453 11.65 -23.09 -12.03
N ALA A 454 11.97 -22.36 -10.96
CA ALA A 454 13.24 -21.64 -10.84
C ALA A 454 14.46 -22.58 -10.78
N ILE A 455 14.37 -23.69 -10.03
CA ILE A 455 15.42 -24.71 -9.97
C ILE A 455 15.63 -25.32 -11.36
N THR A 456 14.56 -25.78 -12.00
CA THR A 456 14.59 -26.41 -13.33
C THR A 456 15.19 -25.46 -14.37
N THR A 457 14.75 -24.20 -14.38
CA THR A 457 15.25 -23.20 -15.32
C THR A 457 16.71 -22.85 -15.05
N PHE A 458 17.12 -22.75 -13.80
CA PHE A 458 18.52 -22.51 -13.45
C PHE A 458 19.42 -23.67 -13.88
N GLU A 459 18.99 -24.92 -13.66
CA GLU A 459 19.71 -26.11 -14.10
C GLU A 459 19.81 -26.20 -15.63
N GLN A 460 18.74 -25.81 -16.35
CA GLN A 460 18.78 -25.65 -17.80
C GLN A 460 19.83 -24.63 -18.22
N GLY A 461 19.92 -23.48 -17.53
CA GLY A 461 20.96 -22.48 -17.76
C GLY A 461 22.36 -23.04 -17.57
N ARG A 462 22.58 -23.85 -16.53
CA ARG A 462 23.85 -24.55 -16.29
C ARG A 462 24.17 -25.59 -17.36
N SER A 463 23.18 -26.29 -17.90
CA SER A 463 23.36 -27.22 -19.03
C SER A 463 23.77 -26.46 -20.29
N LEU A 464 23.06 -25.38 -20.62
CA LEU A 464 23.37 -24.54 -21.78
C LEU A 464 24.77 -23.94 -21.70
N LEU A 465 25.23 -23.51 -20.53
CA LEU A 465 26.60 -23.01 -20.34
C LEU A 465 27.67 -24.05 -20.71
N LYS A 466 27.41 -25.35 -20.51
CA LYS A 466 28.33 -26.44 -20.90
C LYS A 466 28.35 -26.68 -22.41
N GLU A 467 27.27 -26.35 -23.10
CA GLU A 467 27.10 -26.51 -24.55
C GLU A 467 27.59 -25.29 -25.35
N ALA A 468 27.96 -24.20 -24.67
CA ALA A 468 28.41 -22.96 -25.29
C ALA A 468 29.76 -23.11 -26.00
N ASP A 469 29.77 -22.86 -27.31
CA ASP A 469 30.91 -23.04 -28.22
C ASP A 469 31.66 -21.73 -28.53
N LEU A 470 31.38 -20.67 -27.77
CA LEU A 470 32.04 -19.37 -27.88
C LEU A 470 33.33 -19.29 -27.05
N ASN A 471 34.42 -18.80 -27.63
CA ASN A 471 35.57 -18.31 -26.88
C ASN A 471 35.39 -16.79 -26.65
N CYS A 472 35.11 -16.37 -25.42
CA CYS A 472 34.76 -14.96 -25.15
C CYS A 472 35.92 -14.02 -25.39
N LEU A 473 37.16 -14.43 -25.10
CA LEU A 473 38.35 -13.59 -25.31
C LEU A 473 38.58 -13.31 -26.81
N GLU A 474 38.48 -14.34 -27.64
CA GLU A 474 38.60 -14.21 -29.09
C GLU A 474 37.45 -13.38 -29.67
N PHE A 475 36.22 -13.65 -29.20
CA PHE A 475 35.04 -12.89 -29.60
C PHE A 475 35.18 -11.41 -29.27
N ASP A 476 35.62 -11.07 -28.05
CA ASP A 476 35.78 -9.69 -27.61
C ASP A 476 36.87 -8.98 -28.40
N THR A 477 37.99 -9.66 -28.63
CA THR A 477 39.09 -9.13 -29.44
C THR A 477 38.62 -8.78 -30.85
N ALA A 478 37.86 -9.67 -31.49
CA ALA A 478 37.32 -9.45 -32.84
C ALA A 478 36.18 -8.43 -32.86
N TYR A 479 35.30 -8.43 -31.85
CA TYR A 479 34.12 -7.55 -31.78
C TYR A 479 34.50 -6.09 -31.55
N PHE A 480 35.51 -5.85 -30.71
CA PHE A 480 36.03 -4.53 -30.34
C PHE A 480 37.21 -4.05 -31.19
N ASP A 481 37.61 -4.80 -32.22
CA ASP A 481 38.63 -4.35 -33.18
C ASP A 481 38.21 -3.01 -33.83
N PRO A 482 38.99 -1.92 -33.68
CA PRO A 482 38.65 -0.63 -34.27
C PRO A 482 38.59 -0.65 -35.81
N LEU A 483 39.20 -1.65 -36.46
CA LEU A 483 39.24 -1.80 -37.91
C LEU A 483 38.06 -2.63 -38.47
N ILE A 484 37.25 -3.28 -37.62
CA ILE A 484 36.12 -4.08 -38.10
C ILE A 484 34.96 -3.19 -38.55
N SER A 485 34.44 -3.45 -39.75
CA SER A 485 33.26 -2.75 -40.26
C SER A 485 31.99 -3.19 -39.52
N ASN A 486 30.96 -2.34 -39.48
CA ASN A 486 29.67 -2.68 -38.86
C ASN A 486 29.01 -3.92 -39.48
N TYR A 487 29.22 -4.14 -40.78
CA TYR A 487 28.74 -5.33 -41.48
C TYR A 487 29.41 -6.60 -40.94
N LYS A 488 30.75 -6.63 -40.91
CA LYS A 488 31.53 -7.76 -40.38
C LYS A 488 31.25 -8.00 -38.89
N ARG A 489 31.05 -6.94 -38.10
CA ARG A 489 30.65 -7.06 -36.69
C ARG A 489 29.27 -7.73 -36.57
N THR A 490 28.33 -7.42 -37.46
CA THR A 490 27.02 -8.06 -37.47
C THR A 490 27.12 -9.54 -37.86
N GLU A 491 27.94 -9.86 -38.86
CA GLU A 491 28.23 -11.23 -39.29
C GLU A 491 28.84 -12.07 -38.15
N LEU A 492 29.86 -11.54 -37.48
CA LEU A 492 30.49 -12.15 -36.30
C LEU A 492 29.45 -12.46 -35.21
N VAL A 493 28.59 -11.49 -34.88
CA VAL A 493 27.54 -11.71 -33.88
C VAL A 493 26.57 -12.80 -34.32
N ARG A 494 26.16 -12.83 -35.60
CA ARG A 494 25.19 -13.82 -36.09
C ARG A 494 25.77 -15.22 -36.24
N GLN A 495 27.08 -15.35 -36.38
CA GLN A 495 27.78 -16.63 -36.34
C GLN A 495 27.60 -17.33 -34.98
N PHE A 496 27.74 -16.58 -33.88
CA PHE A 496 27.69 -17.14 -32.52
C PHE A 496 26.31 -16.99 -31.84
N ILE A 497 25.56 -15.95 -32.21
CA ILE A 497 24.25 -15.58 -31.67
C ILE A 497 23.27 -15.37 -32.85
N PRO A 498 22.81 -16.47 -33.46
CA PRO A 498 22.00 -16.44 -34.69
C PRO A 498 20.62 -15.79 -34.47
N ASN A 499 19.98 -15.30 -35.53
CA ASN A 499 18.68 -14.65 -35.38
C ASN A 499 17.59 -15.70 -35.09
N PRO A 500 16.90 -15.65 -33.94
CA PRO A 500 15.94 -16.68 -33.56
C PRO A 500 14.70 -16.76 -34.47
N LYS A 501 14.46 -15.75 -35.31
CA LYS A 501 13.38 -15.77 -36.31
C LYS A 501 13.66 -16.65 -37.53
N VAL A 502 14.92 -16.99 -37.77
CA VAL A 502 15.36 -17.68 -39.00
C VAL A 502 16.20 -18.93 -38.68
N ALA A 503 16.72 -19.02 -37.47
CA ALA A 503 17.56 -20.13 -37.00
C ALA A 503 16.74 -21.37 -36.62
N SER A 504 17.34 -22.56 -36.71
CA SER A 504 16.76 -23.79 -36.15
C SER A 504 16.73 -23.74 -34.62
N GLU A 505 15.92 -24.59 -33.99
CA GLU A 505 15.82 -24.66 -32.53
C GLU A 505 17.18 -24.95 -31.85
N SER A 506 17.99 -25.83 -32.42
CA SER A 506 19.35 -26.12 -31.96
C SER A 506 20.28 -24.90 -32.06
N GLN A 507 20.17 -24.12 -33.13
CA GLN A 507 20.93 -22.87 -33.30
C GLN A 507 20.47 -21.79 -32.32
N VAL A 508 19.16 -21.73 -32.01
CA VAL A 508 18.63 -20.82 -30.99
C VAL A 508 19.15 -21.19 -29.61
N GLN A 509 19.14 -22.48 -29.24
CA GLN A 509 19.72 -22.95 -27.98
C GLN A 509 21.20 -22.61 -27.87
N ARG A 510 21.99 -22.87 -28.93
CA ARG A 510 23.40 -22.47 -28.98
C ARG A 510 23.59 -20.96 -28.82
N GLY A 511 22.74 -20.16 -29.44
CA GLY A 511 22.76 -18.71 -29.29
C GLY A 511 22.49 -18.24 -27.86
N ILE A 512 21.56 -18.89 -27.15
CA ILE A 512 21.31 -18.65 -25.72
C ILE A 512 22.52 -19.08 -24.90
N ALA A 513 23.06 -20.27 -25.13
CA ALA A 513 24.26 -20.79 -24.46
C ALA A 513 25.44 -19.83 -24.57
N ASN A 514 25.74 -19.34 -25.78
CA ASN A 514 26.82 -18.37 -26.02
C ASN A 514 26.55 -17.01 -25.38
N LEU A 515 25.29 -16.56 -25.36
CA LEU A 515 24.92 -15.33 -24.66
C LEU A 515 25.10 -15.46 -23.14
N LEU A 516 24.70 -16.59 -22.56
CA LEU A 516 24.93 -16.89 -21.14
C LEU A 516 26.41 -16.95 -20.82
N LYS A 517 27.24 -17.55 -21.69
CA LYS A 517 28.68 -17.62 -21.49
C LYS A 517 29.35 -16.25 -21.48
N LEU A 518 28.92 -15.34 -22.37
CA LEU A 518 29.37 -13.94 -22.35
C LEU A 518 28.98 -13.22 -21.05
N ILE A 519 27.79 -13.49 -20.51
CA ILE A 519 27.33 -12.93 -19.24
C ILE A 519 28.15 -13.50 -18.08
N GLU A 520 28.41 -14.81 -18.09
CA GLU A 520 29.19 -15.50 -17.06
C GLU A 520 30.63 -14.97 -17.00
N GLU A 521 31.35 -14.93 -18.13
CA GLU A 521 32.77 -14.56 -18.16
C GLU A 521 33.03 -13.06 -18.00
N ASN A 522 32.14 -12.19 -18.49
CA ASN A 522 32.37 -10.74 -18.45
C ASN A 522 31.67 -10.02 -17.28
N TYR A 523 30.70 -10.67 -16.63
CA TYR A 523 29.88 -10.04 -15.58
C TYR A 523 29.63 -10.95 -14.37
N ASP A 524 30.35 -12.06 -14.21
CA ASP A 524 30.18 -13.05 -13.13
C ASP A 524 28.74 -13.59 -13.03
N GLY A 525 28.10 -13.80 -14.18
CA GLY A 525 26.72 -14.28 -14.28
C GLY A 525 25.67 -13.21 -13.98
N HIS A 526 26.07 -11.95 -13.74
CA HIS A 526 25.15 -10.84 -13.56
C HIS A 526 24.72 -10.23 -14.89
N LEU A 527 23.42 -10.06 -15.08
CA LEU A 527 22.89 -9.41 -16.28
C LEU A 527 23.30 -7.92 -16.34
N PRO A 528 23.99 -7.48 -17.41
CA PRO A 528 24.38 -6.09 -17.55
C PRO A 528 23.19 -5.15 -17.61
N ALA A 529 23.38 -3.90 -17.15
CA ALA A 529 22.33 -2.90 -17.13
C ALA A 529 21.83 -2.56 -18.55
N ILE A 530 20.52 -2.66 -18.77
CA ILE A 530 19.88 -2.56 -20.11
C ILE A 530 19.63 -1.09 -20.53
N SER A 531 20.25 -0.10 -19.90
CA SER A 531 20.06 1.30 -20.31
C SER A 531 20.92 1.60 -21.55
N ALA A 532 20.33 2.29 -22.54
CA ALA A 532 21.04 2.73 -23.74
C ALA A 532 22.14 3.79 -23.47
N THR A 533 22.38 4.14 -22.20
CA THR A 533 23.24 5.23 -21.74
C THR A 533 24.38 4.79 -20.81
N THR A 534 24.55 3.49 -20.56
CA THR A 534 25.68 3.03 -19.72
C THR A 534 27.00 3.08 -20.47
N SER A 535 28.04 3.54 -19.78
CA SER A 535 29.46 3.60 -20.19
C SER A 535 30.13 2.23 -20.36
N ASP A 536 29.35 1.17 -20.55
CA ASP A 536 29.84 -0.20 -20.67
C ASP A 536 30.31 -0.45 -22.12
N ARG A 537 31.39 -1.21 -22.27
CA ARG A 537 32.07 -1.45 -23.56
C ARG A 537 31.14 -2.07 -24.60
N TYR A 538 30.15 -2.88 -24.18
CA TYR A 538 29.18 -3.51 -25.08
C TYR A 538 28.00 -2.61 -25.49
N GLY A 539 27.85 -1.41 -24.91
CA GLY A 539 26.77 -0.48 -25.22
C GLY A 539 25.39 -1.15 -25.28
N ALA A 540 24.68 -1.02 -26.41
CA ALA A 540 23.34 -1.58 -26.59
C ALA A 540 23.29 -3.08 -26.99
N PHE A 541 24.43 -3.79 -27.01
CA PHE A 541 24.49 -5.19 -27.47
C PHE A 541 23.57 -6.11 -26.66
N PHE A 542 23.72 -6.16 -25.33
CA PHE A 542 22.92 -7.04 -24.47
C PHE A 542 21.45 -6.66 -24.50
N ALA A 543 21.12 -5.36 -24.52
CA ALA A 543 19.74 -4.90 -24.65
C ALA A 543 19.05 -5.46 -25.90
N LYS A 544 19.75 -5.43 -27.06
CA LYS A 544 19.23 -5.97 -28.32
C LYS A 544 19.16 -7.50 -28.31
N ARG A 545 20.20 -8.17 -27.84
CA ARG A 545 20.29 -9.64 -27.86
C ARG A 545 19.33 -10.28 -26.86
N LEU A 546 19.24 -9.77 -25.63
CA LEU A 546 18.25 -10.25 -24.66
C LEU A 546 16.83 -10.12 -25.23
N LEU A 547 16.48 -8.98 -25.84
CA LEU A 547 15.15 -8.77 -26.43
C LEU A 547 14.83 -9.78 -27.55
N GLU A 548 15.80 -10.10 -28.42
CA GLU A 548 15.62 -11.09 -29.50
C GLU A 548 15.29 -12.49 -28.97
N TYR A 549 15.85 -12.86 -27.81
CA TYR A 549 15.69 -14.19 -27.20
C TYR A 549 14.62 -14.22 -26.09
N GLY A 550 13.62 -13.34 -26.13
CA GLY A 550 12.48 -13.36 -25.20
C GLY A 550 12.63 -12.44 -23.97
N GLY A 551 13.67 -11.62 -23.95
CA GLY A 551 13.89 -10.58 -22.94
C GLY A 551 14.41 -11.11 -21.60
N LEU A 552 14.44 -10.20 -20.62
CA LEU A 552 14.89 -10.50 -19.26
C LEU A 552 14.10 -11.62 -18.59
N GLN A 553 12.80 -11.72 -18.87
CA GLN A 553 11.92 -12.74 -18.27
C GLN A 553 12.38 -14.16 -18.62
N ARG A 554 12.94 -14.37 -19.83
CA ARG A 554 13.43 -15.68 -20.25
C ARG A 554 14.88 -15.93 -19.86
N ILE A 555 15.75 -14.92 -19.91
CA ILE A 555 17.19 -15.12 -19.73
C ILE A 555 17.63 -14.98 -18.27
N ALA A 556 17.03 -14.08 -17.49
CA ALA A 556 17.43 -13.87 -16.09
C ALA A 556 17.33 -15.15 -15.22
N PRO A 557 16.25 -15.96 -15.30
CA PRO A 557 16.15 -17.16 -14.49
C PRO A 557 17.21 -18.22 -14.82
N LEU A 558 17.74 -18.23 -16.05
CA LEU A 558 18.83 -19.13 -16.46
C LEU A 558 20.16 -18.78 -15.77
N THR A 559 20.32 -17.51 -15.36
CA THR A 559 21.55 -17.02 -14.73
C THR A 559 21.54 -17.13 -13.21
N GLY A 560 20.39 -17.24 -12.54
CA GLY A 560 20.29 -17.42 -11.08
C GLY A 560 18.90 -17.15 -10.53
N PRO A 561 18.72 -17.11 -9.19
CA PRO A 561 17.41 -16.99 -8.56
C PRO A 561 16.75 -15.67 -8.94
N THR A 562 15.52 -15.78 -9.44
CA THR A 562 14.67 -14.61 -9.65
C THR A 562 14.20 -14.05 -8.31
N HIS A 563 13.74 -12.81 -8.32
CA HIS A 563 13.12 -12.20 -7.15
C HIS A 563 11.87 -12.96 -6.70
N ASP A 564 11.13 -13.57 -7.62
CA ASP A 564 9.98 -14.43 -7.30
C ASP A 564 10.42 -15.71 -6.58
N ALA A 565 11.51 -16.35 -7.03
CA ALA A 565 12.06 -17.53 -6.37
C ALA A 565 12.52 -17.21 -4.93
N VAL A 566 13.28 -16.13 -4.72
CA VAL A 566 13.73 -15.70 -3.38
C VAL A 566 12.55 -15.50 -2.42
N ALA A 567 11.48 -14.85 -2.88
CA ALA A 567 10.30 -14.63 -2.07
C ALA A 567 9.47 -15.90 -1.84
N ALA A 568 9.43 -16.82 -2.81
CA ALA A 568 8.78 -18.11 -2.66
C ALA A 568 9.49 -18.98 -1.61
N VAL A 569 10.83 -19.06 -1.62
CA VAL A 569 11.60 -19.75 -0.57
C VAL A 569 11.36 -19.13 0.81
N LEU A 570 11.32 -17.79 0.90
CA LEU A 570 10.98 -17.10 2.16
C LEU A 570 9.57 -17.48 2.63
N THR A 571 8.61 -17.57 1.72
CA THR A 571 7.22 -17.95 2.05
C THR A 571 7.14 -19.38 2.56
N LEU A 572 7.84 -20.33 1.93
CA LEU A 572 7.92 -21.71 2.39
C LEU A 572 8.51 -21.80 3.81
N TYR A 573 9.61 -21.09 4.07
CA TYR A 573 10.17 -21.01 5.41
C TYR A 573 9.16 -20.45 6.43
N LEU A 574 8.43 -19.39 6.08
CA LEU A 574 7.45 -18.78 6.99
C LEU A 574 6.24 -19.70 7.26
N LEU A 575 5.83 -20.52 6.29
CA LEU A 575 4.76 -21.51 6.43
C LEU A 575 5.19 -22.66 7.35
N GLU A 576 6.43 -23.15 7.22
CA GLU A 576 6.96 -24.22 8.08
C GLU A 576 7.28 -23.75 9.50
N SER A 577 7.93 -22.59 9.63
CA SER A 577 8.42 -22.11 10.93
C SER A 577 7.41 -21.32 11.74
N GLY A 578 6.35 -20.77 11.10
CA GLY A 578 5.49 -19.77 11.72
C GLY A 578 6.25 -18.50 12.15
N SER A 579 7.47 -18.28 11.65
CA SER A 579 8.28 -17.10 11.97
C SER A 579 7.63 -15.80 11.50
N ASN A 580 8.06 -14.68 12.07
CA ASN A 580 7.72 -13.37 11.52
C ASN A 580 8.63 -13.06 10.32
N VAL A 581 8.10 -12.31 9.35
CA VAL A 581 8.82 -11.88 8.13
C VAL A 581 10.20 -11.31 8.44
N SER A 582 10.30 -10.47 9.48
CA SER A 582 11.58 -9.84 9.83
C SER A 582 12.65 -10.84 10.25
N VAL A 583 12.29 -11.97 10.87
CA VAL A 583 13.24 -13.03 11.23
C VAL A 583 13.59 -13.86 10.01
N GLY A 584 12.57 -14.30 9.24
CA GLY A 584 12.83 -15.10 8.04
C GLY A 584 13.76 -14.39 7.06
N ARG A 585 13.49 -13.12 6.78
CA ARG A 585 14.31 -12.28 5.90
C ARG A 585 15.76 -12.13 6.37
N THR A 586 16.04 -12.24 7.66
CA THR A 586 17.38 -12.07 8.24
C THR A 586 18.09 -13.38 8.55
N LEU A 587 17.54 -14.52 8.11
CA LEU A 587 18.23 -15.81 8.19
C LEU A 587 19.60 -15.74 7.55
N GLU A 588 20.55 -16.40 8.20
CA GLU A 588 21.91 -16.50 7.72
C GLU A 588 22.04 -17.64 6.73
N ARG A 589 23.08 -17.60 5.90
CA ARG A 589 23.29 -18.57 4.83
C ARG A 589 23.57 -19.97 5.37
N ASP A 590 24.21 -20.04 6.54
CA ASP A 590 24.50 -21.24 7.32
C ASP A 590 23.39 -21.58 8.34
N CYS A 591 22.16 -21.12 8.11
CA CYS A 591 21.05 -21.37 9.03
C CYS A 591 20.68 -22.85 9.21
N LEU A 592 21.21 -23.77 8.40
CA LEU A 592 20.93 -25.20 8.52
C LEU A 592 21.98 -25.90 9.39
N SER A 593 21.54 -26.52 10.48
CA SER A 593 22.39 -27.28 11.41
C SER A 593 21.81 -28.68 11.67
N ALA A 594 22.62 -29.59 12.22
CA ALA A 594 22.15 -30.94 12.56
C ALA A 594 21.11 -30.87 13.68
N SER A 595 19.96 -31.55 13.50
CA SER A 595 18.99 -31.70 14.58
C SER A 595 19.39 -32.81 15.56
N GLY A 596 18.89 -32.72 16.78
CA GLY A 596 18.97 -33.84 17.74
C GLY A 596 17.95 -34.94 17.46
N GLN A 597 17.04 -34.74 16.50
CA GLN A 597 16.05 -35.73 16.06
C GLN A 597 16.52 -36.38 14.75
N ASP A 598 16.50 -37.71 14.71
CA ASP A 598 16.93 -38.47 13.53
C ASP A 598 16.00 -38.21 12.33
N GLY A 599 16.58 -37.94 11.15
CA GLY A 599 15.85 -37.55 9.94
C GLY A 599 15.37 -36.09 9.88
N TYR A 600 15.76 -35.23 10.83
CA TYR A 600 15.42 -33.80 10.87
C TYR A 600 16.65 -32.91 10.74
N VAL A 601 16.44 -31.73 10.14
CA VAL A 601 17.43 -30.64 10.05
C VAL A 601 16.90 -29.46 10.85
N ARG A 602 17.80 -28.81 11.57
CA ARG A 602 17.50 -27.62 12.37
C ARG A 602 17.73 -26.37 11.54
N ILE A 603 16.77 -25.45 11.57
CA ILE A 603 16.88 -24.11 10.99
C ILE A 603 17.02 -23.07 12.11
N ASP A 604 18.19 -22.44 12.19
CA ASP A 604 18.55 -21.46 13.21
C ASP A 604 18.43 -20.02 12.66
N GLY A 605 17.60 -19.21 13.32
CA GLY A 605 17.46 -17.78 13.04
C GLY A 605 17.74 -16.92 14.26
N SER A 606 18.13 -15.65 14.06
CA SER A 606 18.39 -14.72 15.17
C SER A 606 17.38 -13.58 15.24
N LYS A 607 16.90 -13.27 16.45
CA LYS A 607 15.98 -12.14 16.69
C LYS A 607 16.71 -10.97 17.34
N SER A 608 17.19 -10.04 16.52
CA SER A 608 17.93 -8.83 16.93
C SER A 608 17.22 -8.04 18.06
N ARG A 609 15.90 -7.84 17.96
CA ARG A 609 15.08 -7.12 18.95
C ARG A 609 14.88 -7.82 20.31
N ALA A 610 15.36 -9.05 20.49
CA ALA A 610 15.18 -9.85 21.71
C ALA A 610 16.52 -10.28 22.34
N ARG A 611 17.57 -9.46 22.18
CA ARG A 611 18.95 -9.80 22.59
C ARG A 611 19.48 -11.09 21.94
N GLY A 612 19.08 -11.36 20.68
CA GLY A 612 19.63 -12.48 19.92
C GLY A 612 19.11 -13.87 20.30
N LYS A 613 17.95 -13.98 20.98
CA LYS A 613 17.34 -15.31 21.22
C LYS A 613 17.22 -16.09 19.90
N PRO A 614 17.79 -17.31 19.81
CA PRO A 614 17.70 -18.11 18.60
C PRO A 614 16.25 -18.54 18.39
N ILE A 615 15.80 -18.49 17.14
CA ILE A 615 14.57 -19.13 16.69
C ILE A 615 14.99 -20.43 16.01
N ILE A 616 14.61 -21.55 16.61
CA ILE A 616 15.02 -22.89 16.21
C ILE A 616 13.81 -23.63 15.68
N VAL A 617 13.86 -24.15 14.46
CA VAL A 617 12.80 -25.01 13.92
C VAL A 617 13.41 -26.28 13.38
N ASP A 618 12.98 -27.43 13.90
CA ASP A 618 13.36 -28.74 13.38
C ASP A 618 12.36 -29.13 12.28
N VAL A 619 12.86 -29.36 11.07
CA VAL A 619 12.06 -29.69 9.86
C VAL A 619 12.59 -31.01 9.28
N PRO A 620 11.74 -31.91 8.76
CA PRO A 620 12.22 -33.14 8.12
C PRO A 620 13.25 -32.83 7.03
N GLU A 621 14.35 -33.59 6.97
CA GLU A 621 15.40 -33.37 5.97
C GLU A 621 14.86 -33.49 4.53
N SER A 622 13.88 -34.36 4.33
CA SER A 622 13.21 -34.58 3.03
C SER A 622 12.23 -33.46 2.64
N SER A 623 12.04 -32.44 3.48
CA SER A 623 11.11 -31.34 3.19
C SER A 623 11.56 -30.51 1.99
N PHE A 624 10.60 -30.14 1.14
CA PHE A 624 10.86 -29.25 0.00
C PHE A 624 11.45 -27.91 0.45
N THR A 625 11.03 -27.38 1.61
CA THR A 625 11.56 -26.13 2.18
C THR A 625 13.07 -26.23 2.47
N VAL A 626 13.54 -27.36 2.99
CA VAL A 626 14.98 -27.58 3.27
C VAL A 626 15.76 -27.61 1.96
N ASN A 627 15.28 -28.34 0.96
CA ASN A 627 15.90 -28.39 -0.37
C ASN A 627 15.93 -27.01 -1.05
N ALA A 628 14.85 -26.24 -0.94
CA ALA A 628 14.75 -24.88 -1.47
C ALA A 628 15.75 -23.92 -0.80
N ILE A 629 15.93 -24.02 0.52
CA ILE A 629 16.93 -23.24 1.27
C ILE A 629 18.35 -23.63 0.86
N ARG A 630 18.65 -24.94 0.75
CA ARG A 630 19.95 -25.43 0.28
C ARG A 630 20.28 -24.89 -1.10
N TRP A 631 19.37 -25.06 -2.06
CA TRP A 631 19.52 -24.53 -3.42
C TRP A 631 19.75 -23.01 -3.42
N LEU A 632 18.94 -22.24 -2.70
CA LEU A 632 19.10 -20.78 -2.67
C LEU A 632 20.44 -20.36 -2.07
N SER A 633 20.88 -21.04 -1.01
CA SER A 633 22.17 -20.82 -0.34
C SER A 633 23.34 -21.04 -1.31
N GLU A 634 23.32 -22.18 -2.03
CA GLU A 634 24.32 -22.54 -3.03
C GLU A 634 24.39 -21.53 -4.20
N VAL A 635 23.24 -21.13 -4.76
CA VAL A 635 23.25 -20.24 -5.93
C VAL A 635 23.65 -18.81 -5.56
N ASN A 636 23.30 -18.35 -4.35
CA ASN A 636 23.65 -17.01 -3.87
C ASN A 636 25.11 -16.89 -3.38
N GLU A 637 25.80 -18.00 -3.11
CA GLU A 637 27.16 -17.99 -2.58
C GLU A 637 28.12 -17.13 -3.42
N ARG A 638 28.11 -17.31 -4.73
CA ARG A 638 28.96 -16.57 -5.68
C ARG A 638 28.73 -15.07 -5.73
N TRP A 639 27.60 -14.57 -5.21
CA TRP A 639 27.26 -13.14 -5.20
C TRP A 639 27.23 -12.53 -3.80
N SER A 640 27.50 -13.33 -2.77
CA SER A 640 27.46 -12.90 -1.36
C SER A 640 28.32 -11.66 -1.10
N GLU A 641 29.53 -11.58 -1.67
CA GLU A 641 30.42 -10.41 -1.54
C GLU A 641 29.79 -9.12 -2.08
N LYS A 642 28.98 -9.20 -3.14
CA LYS A 642 28.30 -8.04 -3.74
C LYS A 642 27.22 -7.45 -2.82
N ALA A 643 26.78 -8.18 -1.79
CA ALA A 643 25.81 -7.70 -0.80
C ALA A 643 26.43 -6.89 0.36
N GLY A 644 27.76 -6.74 0.40
CA GLY A 644 28.46 -5.95 1.42
C GLY A 644 28.21 -6.46 2.83
N SER A 645 27.70 -5.59 3.72
CA SER A 645 27.43 -5.94 5.13
C SER A 645 26.37 -7.04 5.31
N ASN A 646 25.63 -7.41 4.27
CA ASN A 646 24.63 -8.47 4.29
C ASN A 646 25.11 -9.78 3.64
N ALA A 647 26.41 -9.93 3.35
CA ALA A 647 26.96 -11.09 2.64
C ALA A 647 26.55 -12.46 3.24
N GLN A 648 26.38 -12.53 4.57
CA GLN A 648 25.99 -13.75 5.27
C GLN A 648 24.49 -14.02 5.28
N LYS A 649 23.65 -13.19 4.65
CA LYS A 649 22.19 -13.37 4.66
C LYS A 649 21.76 -14.31 3.53
N LEU A 650 20.74 -15.12 3.80
CA LEU A 650 20.22 -16.13 2.85
C LEU A 650 19.40 -15.48 1.72
N PHE A 651 18.46 -14.59 2.07
CA PHE A 651 17.49 -14.00 1.14
C PHE A 651 18.01 -12.77 0.40
N LEU A 652 19.13 -12.97 -0.29
CA LEU A 652 19.74 -11.97 -1.19
C LEU A 652 19.16 -12.11 -2.60
N GLY A 653 19.07 -10.98 -3.30
CA GLY A 653 18.62 -10.94 -4.69
C GLY A 653 18.98 -9.63 -5.38
N TRP A 654 18.86 -9.62 -6.70
CA TRP A 654 19.06 -8.42 -7.51
C TRP A 654 17.78 -7.57 -7.53
N PHE A 655 17.86 -6.38 -6.92
CA PHE A 655 16.77 -5.41 -6.85
C PHE A 655 17.19 -4.14 -7.61
N GLY A 656 16.80 -4.06 -8.88
CA GLY A 656 17.36 -3.05 -9.79
C GLY A 656 18.82 -3.39 -10.12
N SER A 657 19.74 -2.46 -9.89
CA SER A 657 21.17 -2.65 -10.16
C SER A 657 22.01 -3.09 -8.96
N ARG A 658 21.37 -3.45 -7.84
CA ARG A 658 22.06 -3.80 -6.58
C ARG A 658 21.67 -5.19 -6.10
N PHE A 659 22.68 -5.96 -5.72
CA PHE A 659 22.51 -7.21 -4.99
C PHE A 659 22.39 -6.89 -3.50
N GLN A 660 21.22 -7.12 -2.91
CA GLN A 660 20.95 -6.73 -1.53
C GLN A 660 19.90 -7.66 -0.89
N LEU A 661 19.75 -7.53 0.43
CA LEU A 661 18.74 -8.22 1.19
C LEU A 661 17.33 -7.82 0.73
N ALA A 662 16.47 -8.80 0.49
CA ALA A 662 15.05 -8.58 0.20
C ALA A 662 14.44 -7.63 1.24
N ALA A 663 13.75 -6.56 0.85
CA ALA A 663 13.17 -5.60 1.80
C ALA A 663 11.76 -6.00 2.25
N ASP A 664 11.38 -5.68 3.50
CA ASP A 664 10.06 -6.05 4.07
C ASP A 664 8.87 -5.50 3.27
N HIS A 665 8.94 -4.23 2.85
CA HIS A 665 7.90 -3.60 2.03
C HIS A 665 7.81 -4.22 0.64
N TRP A 666 8.95 -4.61 0.05
CA TRP A 666 9.00 -5.28 -1.24
C TRP A 666 8.36 -6.67 -1.14
N TYR A 667 8.74 -7.47 -0.14
CA TYR A 667 8.17 -8.79 0.09
C TYR A 667 6.67 -8.73 0.36
N THR A 668 6.20 -7.75 1.13
CA THR A 668 4.78 -7.54 1.38
C THR A 668 4.01 -7.24 0.09
N ALA A 669 4.55 -6.39 -0.79
CA ALA A 669 3.93 -6.08 -2.07
C ALA A 669 3.93 -7.28 -3.02
N TRP A 670 5.03 -8.04 -3.04
CA TRP A 670 5.13 -9.29 -3.78
C TRP A 670 4.11 -10.32 -3.30
N PHE A 671 4.04 -10.58 -1.99
CA PHE A 671 3.16 -11.59 -1.40
C PHE A 671 1.69 -11.33 -1.70
N LYS A 672 1.27 -10.06 -1.67
CA LYS A 672 -0.10 -9.68 -2.05
C LYS A 672 -0.43 -10.08 -3.49
N ARG A 673 0.48 -9.77 -4.43
CA ARG A 673 0.32 -10.14 -5.84
C ARG A 673 0.33 -11.65 -6.04
N PHE A 674 1.26 -12.32 -5.36
CA PHE A 674 1.39 -13.78 -5.37
C PHE A 674 0.09 -14.44 -4.88
N ALA A 675 -0.39 -14.05 -3.70
CA ALA A 675 -1.62 -14.59 -3.12
C ALA A 675 -2.85 -14.32 -3.99
N SER A 676 -2.99 -13.12 -4.56
CA SER A 676 -4.11 -12.79 -5.46
C SER A 676 -4.08 -13.55 -6.79
N GLY A 677 -2.95 -14.16 -7.14
CA GLY A 677 -2.80 -14.95 -8.36
C GLY A 677 -3.12 -16.44 -8.18
N ILE A 678 -3.41 -16.89 -6.95
CA ILE A 678 -3.69 -18.29 -6.65
C ILE A 678 -5.20 -18.54 -6.76
N VAL A 679 -5.55 -19.60 -7.49
CA VAL A 679 -6.95 -20.00 -7.67
C VAL A 679 -7.58 -20.35 -6.32
N GLY A 680 -8.69 -19.68 -6.00
CA GLY A 680 -9.39 -19.77 -4.72
C GLY A 680 -8.93 -18.79 -3.64
N LEU A 681 -7.91 -17.96 -3.91
CA LEU A 681 -7.43 -16.91 -2.99
C LEU A 681 -7.52 -15.49 -3.58
N GLU A 682 -8.03 -15.33 -4.81
CA GLU A 682 -7.98 -14.09 -5.60
C GLU A 682 -8.67 -12.91 -4.91
N ASP A 683 -9.80 -13.19 -4.27
CA ASP A 683 -10.64 -12.18 -3.64
C ASP A 683 -10.22 -11.83 -2.21
N PHE A 684 -9.23 -12.54 -1.65
CA PHE A 684 -8.80 -12.34 -0.26
C PHE A 684 -7.62 -11.38 -0.19
N ASN A 685 -7.73 -10.37 0.68
CA ASN A 685 -6.64 -9.42 0.93
C ASN A 685 -5.59 -10.00 1.90
N LEU A 686 -4.88 -11.04 1.45
CA LEU A 686 -3.88 -11.72 2.25
C LEU A 686 -2.59 -10.89 2.40
N VAL A 687 -2.02 -10.92 3.60
CA VAL A 687 -0.73 -10.27 3.91
C VAL A 687 0.19 -11.22 4.67
N PRO A 688 1.52 -11.08 4.56
CA PRO A 688 2.45 -12.00 5.21
C PRO A 688 2.27 -12.12 6.73
N SER A 689 1.84 -11.05 7.40
CA SER A 689 1.61 -11.05 8.85
C SER A 689 0.47 -11.98 9.28
N MET A 690 -0.35 -12.48 8.35
CA MET A 690 -1.40 -13.48 8.61
C MET A 690 -0.87 -14.90 8.67
N ILE A 691 0.32 -15.21 8.10
CA ILE A 691 0.88 -16.57 8.07
C ILE A 691 1.12 -17.08 9.50
N ARG A 692 1.87 -16.33 10.31
CA ARG A 692 2.19 -16.73 11.70
C ARG A 692 0.96 -17.03 12.55
N PRO A 693 -0.06 -16.14 12.66
CA PRO A 693 -1.30 -16.46 13.35
C PRO A 693 -2.00 -17.72 12.81
N SER A 694 -1.87 -17.99 11.51
CA SER A 694 -2.54 -19.13 10.87
C SER A 694 -1.84 -20.45 11.16
N VAL A 695 -0.51 -20.50 11.05
CA VAL A 695 0.30 -21.68 11.39
C VAL A 695 0.13 -22.03 12.86
N LEU A 696 0.19 -21.04 13.76
CA LEU A 696 0.02 -21.27 15.19
C LEU A 696 -1.41 -21.70 15.57
N LEU A 697 -2.43 -21.14 14.90
CA LEU A 697 -3.82 -21.54 15.10
C LEU A 697 -4.08 -22.95 14.55
N HIS A 698 -3.54 -23.27 13.37
CA HIS A 698 -3.64 -24.60 12.78
C HIS A 698 -2.98 -25.65 13.68
N ALA A 699 -1.77 -25.40 14.17
CA ALA A 699 -1.08 -26.29 15.10
C ALA A 699 -1.85 -26.49 16.42
N ALA A 700 -2.49 -25.42 16.94
CA ALA A 700 -3.32 -25.54 18.14
C ALA A 700 -4.58 -26.38 17.87
N LEU A 701 -5.25 -26.17 16.73
CA LEU A 701 -6.48 -26.90 16.36
C LEU A 701 -6.21 -28.38 16.00
N SER A 702 -5.05 -28.68 15.42
CA SER A 702 -4.64 -30.04 15.05
C SER A 702 -4.20 -30.89 16.24
N ASN A 703 -4.00 -30.29 17.41
CA ASN A 703 -3.59 -30.98 18.65
C ASN A 703 -4.62 -30.77 19.78
N ASP A 704 -5.93 -30.78 19.47
CA ASP A 704 -7.03 -30.65 20.45
C ASP A 704 -6.95 -29.39 21.36
N GLY A 705 -6.36 -28.31 20.87
CA GLY A 705 -6.19 -27.07 21.62
C GLY A 705 -4.96 -27.03 22.54
N ARG A 706 -4.08 -28.05 22.53
CA ARG A 706 -2.85 -28.07 23.35
C ARG A 706 -1.94 -26.87 23.03
N LEU A 707 -1.90 -25.90 23.94
CA LEU A 707 -1.12 -24.65 23.84
C LEU A 707 0.38 -24.88 23.68
N THR A 708 0.88 -26.00 24.21
CA THR A 708 2.30 -26.36 24.32
C THR A 708 2.96 -26.59 22.95
N VAL A 709 2.27 -27.21 21.99
CA VAL A 709 2.83 -27.43 20.63
C VAL A 709 2.96 -26.12 19.86
N GLY A 710 1.96 -25.24 19.95
CA GLY A 710 2.05 -23.90 19.37
C GLY A 710 3.02 -22.97 20.12
N LEU A 711 3.25 -23.20 21.41
CA LEU A 711 4.31 -22.54 22.20
C LEU A 711 5.70 -23.03 21.80
N ALA A 712 5.86 -24.33 21.53
CA ALA A 712 7.11 -24.94 21.07
C ALA A 712 7.46 -24.48 19.64
N GLN A 713 6.49 -24.43 18.72
CA GLN A 713 6.68 -23.88 17.37
C GLN A 713 6.83 -22.34 17.37
N GLY A 714 6.18 -21.63 18.29
CA GLY A 714 6.22 -20.16 18.37
C GLY A 714 7.39 -19.57 19.15
N GLN A 715 8.04 -20.35 20.01
CA GLN A 715 9.17 -19.98 20.90
C GLN A 715 8.97 -18.64 21.62
N HIS A 716 7.91 -18.57 22.42
CA HIS A 716 7.43 -17.34 23.06
C HIS A 716 7.13 -17.54 24.55
N SER A 717 7.19 -16.46 25.33
CA SER A 717 6.62 -16.42 26.68
C SER A 717 5.09 -16.53 26.62
N LEU A 718 4.47 -17.14 27.64
CA LEU A 718 3.01 -17.31 27.79
C LEU A 718 2.19 -16.08 27.36
N SER A 719 2.64 -14.86 27.71
CA SER A 719 1.94 -13.60 27.42
C SER A 719 1.85 -13.24 25.92
N VAL A 720 2.79 -13.68 25.07
CA VAL A 720 2.77 -13.37 23.63
C VAL A 720 2.00 -14.43 22.86
N SER A 721 2.09 -15.69 23.28
CA SER A 721 1.33 -16.81 22.70
C SER A 721 -0.16 -16.71 23.00
N GLN A 722 -0.53 -16.23 24.19
CA GLN A 722 -1.92 -15.92 24.55
C GLN A 722 -2.60 -14.98 23.53
N GLY A 723 -1.88 -14.01 22.97
CA GLY A 723 -2.44 -13.08 21.97
C GLY A 723 -2.76 -13.72 20.61
N TYR A 724 -2.10 -14.82 20.26
CA TYR A 724 -2.27 -15.53 18.99
C TYR A 724 -3.17 -16.76 19.11
N GLN A 725 -3.17 -17.41 20.28
CA GLN A 725 -3.84 -18.70 20.52
C GLN A 725 -5.13 -18.57 21.33
N GLN A 726 -5.37 -17.46 22.07
CA GLN A 726 -6.69 -17.19 22.65
C GLN A 726 -7.69 -16.68 21.60
N LYS A 727 -7.68 -17.25 20.40
CA LYS A 727 -8.69 -16.98 19.38
C LYS A 727 -9.95 -17.77 19.70
N TRP A 728 -11.07 -17.29 19.15
CA TRP A 728 -12.40 -17.84 19.39
C TRP A 728 -12.51 -19.37 19.18
N PRO A 729 -11.89 -19.99 18.14
CA PRO A 729 -11.96 -21.43 17.92
C PRO A 729 -11.29 -22.27 19.03
N THR A 730 -10.14 -21.81 19.55
CA THR A 730 -9.43 -22.50 20.63
C THR A 730 -10.16 -22.35 21.96
N ARG A 731 -10.80 -21.20 22.21
CA ARG A 731 -11.70 -21.02 23.37
C ARG A 731 -12.90 -21.96 23.30
N LEU A 732 -13.51 -22.13 22.12
CA LEU A 732 -14.62 -23.07 21.95
C LEU A 732 -14.19 -24.51 22.21
N LEU A 733 -12.99 -24.93 21.78
CA LEU A 733 -12.44 -26.25 22.12
C LEU A 733 -12.23 -26.42 23.62
N TYR A 734 -11.69 -25.41 24.31
CA TYR A 734 -11.56 -25.45 25.77
C TYR A 734 -12.91 -25.53 26.46
N ASP A 735 -13.90 -24.75 26.03
CA ASP A 735 -15.26 -24.80 26.58
C ASP A 735 -15.93 -26.16 26.30
N GLN A 736 -15.71 -26.76 25.13
CA GLN A 736 -16.17 -28.11 24.81
C GLN A 736 -15.51 -29.16 25.68
N ASN A 737 -14.20 -29.07 25.91
CA ASN A 737 -13.45 -29.99 26.76
C ASN A 737 -13.86 -29.83 28.24
N ILE A 738 -14.05 -28.60 28.72
CA ILE A 738 -14.55 -28.30 30.06
C ILE A 738 -15.98 -28.82 30.23
N ARG A 739 -16.87 -28.63 29.24
CA ARG A 739 -18.23 -29.17 29.28
C ARG A 739 -18.25 -30.69 29.26
N ARG A 740 -17.45 -31.32 28.39
CA ARG A 740 -17.31 -32.78 28.34
C ARG A 740 -16.82 -33.33 29.67
N PHE A 741 -15.87 -32.64 30.29
CA PHE A 741 -15.39 -32.96 31.64
C PHE A 741 -16.46 -32.74 32.72
N GLN A 742 -17.19 -31.62 32.70
CA GLN A 742 -18.28 -31.35 33.65
C GLN A 742 -19.40 -32.39 33.54
N THR A 743 -19.84 -32.72 32.33
CA THR A 743 -20.84 -33.77 32.07
C THR A 743 -20.34 -35.15 32.49
N ALA A 744 -19.07 -35.47 32.20
CA ALA A 744 -18.42 -36.69 32.66
C ALA A 744 -18.41 -36.78 34.19
N PHE A 745 -18.00 -35.69 34.84
CA PHE A 745 -17.89 -35.58 36.28
C PHE A 745 -19.25 -35.63 36.98
N GLU A 746 -20.26 -34.92 36.47
CA GLU A 746 -21.64 -34.97 36.98
C GLU A 746 -22.24 -36.38 36.86
N THR A 747 -22.01 -37.06 35.74
CA THR A 747 -22.44 -38.45 35.53
C THR A 747 -21.76 -39.40 36.52
N LEU A 748 -20.45 -39.21 36.77
CA LEU A 748 -19.69 -40.01 37.74
C LEU A 748 -20.13 -39.76 39.18
N VAL A 749 -20.31 -38.50 39.58
CA VAL A 749 -20.72 -38.13 40.95
C VAL A 749 -22.13 -38.63 41.27
N LEU A 750 -23.04 -38.61 40.31
CA LEU A 750 -24.44 -39.03 40.52
C LEU A 750 -24.68 -40.53 40.28
N SER A 751 -23.70 -41.27 39.76
CA SER A 751 -23.78 -42.72 39.50
C SER A 751 -24.23 -43.60 40.68
N ASN A 752 -24.09 -43.13 41.92
CA ASN A 752 -24.49 -43.85 43.13
C ASN A 752 -25.73 -43.26 43.84
N VAL A 753 -26.42 -42.31 43.20
CA VAL A 753 -27.61 -41.65 43.73
C VAL A 753 -28.86 -42.31 43.14
N GLU A 754 -29.84 -42.70 43.96
CA GLU A 754 -31.14 -43.18 43.46
C GLU A 754 -31.78 -42.13 42.54
N ASP A 755 -32.33 -42.60 41.42
CA ASP A 755 -32.90 -41.79 40.35
C ASP A 755 -31.90 -40.81 39.68
N ALA A 756 -30.62 -41.18 39.56
CA ALA A 756 -29.56 -40.37 38.96
C ALA A 756 -29.93 -39.81 37.57
N ALA A 757 -30.51 -40.63 36.68
CA ALA A 757 -30.93 -40.21 35.35
C ALA A 757 -32.04 -39.15 35.41
N SER A 758 -33.03 -39.32 36.29
CA SER A 758 -34.12 -38.37 36.51
C SER A 758 -33.61 -37.03 37.08
N LYS A 759 -32.66 -37.09 38.04
CA LYS A 759 -32.03 -35.90 38.64
C LYS A 759 -31.15 -35.12 37.67
N LEU A 760 -30.58 -35.81 36.68
CA LEU A 760 -29.85 -35.20 35.57
C LEU A 760 -30.76 -34.74 34.42
N GLY A 761 -32.07 -35.02 34.49
CA GLY A 761 -33.02 -34.68 33.44
C GLY A 761 -32.78 -35.41 32.12
N ILE A 762 -32.17 -36.59 32.15
CA ILE A 762 -31.83 -37.42 30.98
C ILE A 762 -32.50 -38.79 31.08
N SER A 763 -32.56 -39.52 29.96
CA SER A 763 -33.09 -40.89 29.98
C SER A 763 -32.11 -41.86 30.64
N GLU A 764 -32.63 -42.96 31.18
CA GLU A 764 -31.82 -44.04 31.76
C GLU A 764 -30.86 -44.65 30.73
N GLU A 765 -31.30 -44.77 29.47
CA GLU A 765 -30.49 -45.26 28.36
C GLU A 765 -29.32 -44.32 28.04
N GLU A 766 -29.57 -43.00 28.06
CA GLU A 766 -28.54 -41.99 27.83
C GLU A 766 -27.53 -41.94 28.99
N PHE A 767 -27.99 -42.12 30.23
CA PHE A 767 -27.13 -42.21 31.40
C PHE A 767 -26.19 -43.41 31.35
N GLU A 768 -26.70 -44.59 30.99
CA GLU A 768 -25.89 -45.82 30.82
C GLU A 768 -24.87 -45.71 29.69
N ASN A 769 -25.22 -45.06 28.58
CA ASN A 769 -24.29 -44.82 27.48
C ASN A 769 -23.15 -43.88 27.89
N ARG A 770 -23.45 -42.79 28.62
CA ARG A 770 -22.43 -41.90 29.19
C ARG A 770 -21.50 -42.65 30.15
N LEU A 771 -22.04 -43.49 31.02
CA LEU A 771 -21.24 -44.34 31.94
C LEU A 771 -20.32 -45.30 31.18
N LYS A 772 -20.81 -45.94 30.11
CA LYS A 772 -19.99 -46.84 29.26
C LYS A 772 -18.84 -46.12 28.58
N GLU A 773 -19.04 -44.89 28.12
CA GLU A 773 -17.99 -44.07 27.49
C GLU A 773 -16.92 -43.60 28.49
N LEU A 774 -17.25 -43.50 29.78
CA LEU A 774 -16.35 -43.02 30.84
C LEU A 774 -15.47 -44.12 31.44
N ARG A 775 -15.96 -45.36 31.51
CA ARG A 775 -15.24 -46.53 32.05
C ARG A 775 -13.81 -46.74 31.48
N PRO A 776 -13.52 -46.51 30.19
CA PRO A 776 -12.18 -46.68 29.62
C PRO A 776 -11.19 -45.57 29.96
N THR A 777 -11.66 -44.40 30.44
CA THR A 777 -10.85 -43.18 30.54
C THR A 777 -10.04 -43.06 31.84
N GLY A 778 -10.18 -44.02 32.77
CA GLY A 778 -9.48 -44.02 34.07
C GLY A 778 -9.95 -42.95 35.07
N LEU A 779 -10.90 -42.08 34.67
CA LEU A 779 -11.48 -40.98 35.46
C LEU A 779 -12.43 -41.43 36.59
N GLY A 780 -12.18 -42.60 37.18
CA GLY A 780 -12.91 -43.11 38.33
C GLY A 780 -12.10 -44.15 39.07
N THR A 781 -11.24 -43.74 40.01
CA THR A 781 -10.45 -44.68 40.80
C THR A 781 -10.30 -44.26 42.26
N PHE A 782 -11.14 -44.78 43.16
CA PHE A 782 -10.78 -45.14 44.55
C PHE A 782 -11.70 -46.26 45.07
N CYS A 783 -11.12 -47.19 45.86
CA CYS A 783 -11.75 -48.42 46.33
C CYS A 783 -12.64 -48.18 47.58
N LYS A 784 -13.90 -48.62 47.55
CA LYS A 784 -14.88 -48.48 48.65
C LYS A 784 -14.53 -49.31 49.88
N ASN A 785 -13.62 -50.29 49.79
CA ASN A 785 -13.28 -51.18 50.91
C ASN A 785 -11.87 -51.78 50.76
N GLU A 786 -11.05 -51.76 51.81
CA GLU A 786 -9.65 -52.26 51.80
C GLU A 786 -9.55 -53.80 51.59
N HIS A 787 -10.68 -54.52 51.67
CA HIS A 787 -10.78 -55.99 51.64
C HIS A 787 -11.36 -56.56 50.32
N GLY A 788 -11.14 -55.88 49.18
CA GLY A 788 -11.69 -56.12 47.82
C GLY A 788 -12.24 -57.51 47.37
N ARG A 789 -13.24 -57.45 46.47
CA ARG A 789 -14.04 -58.51 45.76
C ARG A 789 -14.68 -59.60 46.64
N SER A 790 -15.95 -59.91 46.36
CA SER A 790 -16.81 -60.83 47.16
C SER A 790 -16.30 -62.27 47.28
N SER A 791 -15.27 -62.66 46.52
CA SER A 791 -14.65 -63.99 46.56
C SER A 791 -13.51 -64.14 47.56
N ASN A 792 -12.98 -63.07 48.17
CA ASN A 792 -11.91 -63.14 49.17
C ASN A 792 -12.41 -62.77 50.56
N ARG A 793 -12.73 -63.78 51.38
CA ARG A 793 -13.35 -63.59 52.70
C ARG A 793 -12.39 -63.31 53.87
N SER A 794 -11.09 -63.04 53.66
CA SER A 794 -10.21 -62.75 54.81
C SER A 794 -8.84 -62.11 54.49
N GLY A 795 -8.72 -61.21 53.51
CA GLY A 795 -7.44 -60.53 53.25
C GLY A 795 -7.59 -59.16 52.60
N THR A 796 -6.69 -58.24 52.95
CA THR A 796 -6.50 -56.95 52.27
C THR A 796 -6.22 -57.18 50.78
N CYS A 797 -6.82 -56.37 49.93
CA CYS A 797 -6.67 -56.50 48.47
C CYS A 797 -5.22 -56.21 48.04
N THR A 798 -4.58 -57.14 47.34
CA THR A 798 -3.15 -57.05 46.95
C THR A 798 -2.92 -56.86 45.45
N THR A 799 -3.98 -56.79 44.62
CA THR A 799 -3.85 -56.66 43.16
C THR A 799 -4.23 -55.27 42.65
N LEU A 800 -3.42 -54.74 41.71
CA LEU A 800 -3.54 -53.42 41.07
C LEU A 800 -4.36 -53.47 39.75
N ASP A 801 -5.39 -54.32 39.67
CA ASP A 801 -6.19 -54.57 38.46
C ASP A 801 -7.64 -54.06 38.55
N CYS A 802 -7.89 -53.05 39.39
CA CYS A 802 -9.24 -52.52 39.70
C CYS A 802 -10.00 -51.90 38.51
N TRP A 803 -9.35 -51.74 37.35
CA TRP A 803 -9.91 -51.22 36.11
C TRP A 803 -10.79 -52.24 35.35
N ASN A 804 -10.87 -53.50 35.81
CA ASN A 804 -11.66 -54.57 35.18
C ASN A 804 -12.84 -55.01 36.08
N ASP A 805 -14.03 -54.43 35.86
CA ASP A 805 -15.31 -54.79 36.50
C ASP A 805 -15.30 -54.91 38.05
N CYS A 806 -14.79 -53.91 38.77
CA CYS A 806 -14.89 -53.85 40.23
C CYS A 806 -16.13 -53.06 40.68
N PRO A 807 -17.16 -53.69 41.29
CA PRO A 807 -18.43 -53.04 41.65
C PRO A 807 -18.36 -52.15 42.92
N GLN A 808 -17.17 -51.76 43.37
CA GLN A 808 -16.93 -51.14 44.68
C GLN A 808 -16.18 -49.79 44.56
N LEU A 809 -16.57 -48.93 43.62
CA LEU A 809 -15.83 -47.71 43.27
C LEU A 809 -16.67 -46.43 43.55
N VAL A 810 -16.28 -45.57 44.51
CA VAL A 810 -17.00 -44.31 44.88
C VAL A 810 -16.06 -43.24 45.51
N ILE A 811 -16.32 -41.94 45.32
CA ILE A 811 -15.67 -40.82 46.06
C ILE A 811 -16.60 -40.32 47.19
N VAL A 812 -16.12 -40.25 48.43
CA VAL A 812 -16.86 -39.75 49.61
C VAL A 812 -16.23 -38.44 50.13
N ALA A 813 -17.06 -37.45 50.46
CA ALA A 813 -16.64 -36.14 50.98
C ALA A 813 -16.26 -36.20 52.48
N GLU A 814 -15.27 -37.02 52.83
CA GLU A 814 -14.69 -37.13 54.18
C GLU A 814 -13.51 -36.15 54.37
N VAL A 815 -13.31 -35.68 55.60
CA VAL A 815 -12.31 -34.67 55.94
C VAL A 815 -10.90 -35.14 55.57
N GLU A 816 -10.60 -36.41 55.82
CA GLU A 816 -9.31 -37.06 55.56
C GLU A 816 -9.05 -37.19 54.06
N ALA A 817 -10.06 -37.57 53.27
CA ALA A 817 -9.97 -37.71 51.83
C ALA A 817 -9.75 -36.35 51.14
N ILE A 818 -10.46 -35.31 51.59
CA ILE A 818 -10.29 -33.95 51.08
C ILE A 818 -8.93 -33.35 51.51
N ALA A 819 -8.44 -33.68 52.70
CA ALA A 819 -7.11 -33.25 53.14
C ALA A 819 -6.01 -33.89 52.26
N ALA A 820 -6.14 -35.18 51.94
CA ALA A 820 -5.23 -35.86 51.02
C ALA A 820 -5.29 -35.25 49.60
N LEU A 821 -6.49 -34.91 49.14
CA LEU A 821 -6.70 -34.25 47.84
C LEU A 821 -6.01 -32.87 47.77
N GLN A 822 -6.10 -32.06 48.84
CA GLN A 822 -5.43 -30.75 48.92
C GLN A 822 -3.91 -30.86 48.96
N LEU A 823 -3.37 -31.88 49.65
CA LEU A 823 -1.94 -32.19 49.64
C LEU A 823 -1.47 -32.64 48.25
N TRP A 824 -2.29 -33.42 47.55
CA TRP A 824 -2.02 -33.85 46.18
C TRP A 824 -2.06 -32.68 45.19
N GLN A 825 -3.08 -31.82 45.25
CA GLN A 825 -3.19 -30.59 44.48
C GLN A 825 -1.95 -29.71 44.64
N SER A 826 -1.51 -29.50 45.89
CA SER A 826 -0.30 -28.71 46.20
C SER A 826 0.94 -29.33 45.57
N SER A 827 1.03 -30.66 45.56
CA SER A 827 2.17 -31.39 45.03
C SER A 827 2.20 -31.40 43.49
N LEU A 828 1.03 -31.51 42.84
CA LEU A 828 0.90 -31.35 41.40
C LEU A 828 1.32 -29.93 40.97
N ARG A 829 0.86 -28.89 41.67
CA ARG A 829 1.26 -27.50 41.38
C ARG A 829 2.77 -27.28 41.55
N ALA A 830 3.38 -27.91 42.55
CA ALA A 830 4.82 -27.83 42.77
C ALA A 830 5.63 -28.57 41.68
N ALA A 831 5.11 -29.70 41.19
CA ALA A 831 5.78 -30.55 40.19
C ALA A 831 5.49 -30.11 38.73
N GLN A 832 4.50 -29.25 38.51
CA GLN A 832 4.04 -28.81 37.19
C GLN A 832 5.18 -28.34 36.29
N GLY A 833 6.03 -27.42 36.77
CA GLY A 833 7.09 -26.84 35.95
C GLY A 833 8.16 -27.85 35.49
N ASP A 834 8.42 -28.88 36.27
CA ASP A 834 9.39 -29.93 35.92
C ASP A 834 8.78 -30.96 34.97
N TRP A 835 7.54 -31.38 35.20
CA TRP A 835 6.85 -32.34 34.34
C TRP A 835 6.44 -31.75 32.98
N GLU A 836 6.02 -30.48 32.94
CA GLU A 836 5.79 -29.74 31.68
C GLU A 836 7.08 -29.58 30.85
N ARG A 837 8.25 -29.56 31.50
CA ARG A 837 9.55 -29.46 30.84
C ARG A 837 10.04 -30.82 30.34
N ASP A 838 9.97 -31.84 31.19
CA ASP A 838 10.71 -33.10 30.98
C ASP A 838 9.86 -34.24 30.39
N ARG A 839 8.54 -34.26 30.66
CA ARG A 839 7.58 -35.30 30.23
C ARG A 839 6.19 -34.71 29.94
N PRO A 840 6.09 -33.76 28.98
CA PRO A 840 4.85 -33.02 28.71
C PRO A 840 3.69 -33.92 28.28
N GLU A 841 3.97 -35.03 27.59
CA GLU A 841 2.96 -36.00 27.17
C GLU A 841 2.22 -36.62 28.36
N ARG A 842 2.96 -36.97 29.41
CA ARG A 842 2.42 -37.64 30.60
C ARG A 842 1.81 -36.64 31.59
N TRP A 843 2.35 -35.42 31.62
CA TRP A 843 1.71 -34.31 32.33
C TRP A 843 0.31 -34.06 31.78
N ASP A 844 0.18 -33.92 30.46
CA ASP A 844 -1.10 -33.57 29.82
C ASP A 844 -2.12 -34.73 29.86
N GLU A 845 -1.67 -35.98 29.70
CA GLU A 845 -2.58 -37.15 29.67
C GLU A 845 -3.00 -37.64 31.05
N VAL A 846 -2.11 -37.55 32.04
CA VAL A 846 -2.35 -38.15 33.36
C VAL A 846 -2.57 -37.05 34.41
N TRP A 847 -1.62 -36.13 34.55
CA TRP A 847 -1.55 -35.26 35.75
C TRP A 847 -2.38 -33.98 35.66
N LEU A 848 -2.51 -33.39 34.48
CA LEU A 848 -3.33 -32.20 34.24
C LEU A 848 -4.82 -32.47 34.50
N PRO A 849 -5.42 -33.60 34.05
CA PRO A 849 -6.77 -33.98 34.45
C PRO A 849 -6.95 -34.07 35.96
N TRP A 850 -5.96 -34.60 36.70
CA TRP A 850 -5.99 -34.65 38.16
C TRP A 850 -5.93 -33.26 38.80
N LEU A 851 -5.09 -32.36 38.29
CA LEU A 851 -5.01 -30.99 38.79
C LEU A 851 -6.34 -30.24 38.56
N CYS A 852 -6.90 -30.36 37.36
CA CYS A 852 -8.22 -29.81 37.03
C CYS A 852 -9.33 -30.37 37.93
N LEU A 853 -9.31 -31.68 38.19
CA LEU A 853 -10.25 -32.32 39.13
C LEU A 853 -10.13 -31.71 40.53
N THR A 854 -8.91 -31.56 41.05
CA THR A 854 -8.71 -30.97 42.37
C THR A 854 -9.14 -29.50 42.44
N ASP A 855 -8.96 -28.72 41.37
CA ASP A 855 -9.39 -27.32 41.29
C ASP A 855 -10.92 -27.18 41.26
N VAL A 856 -11.61 -28.07 40.56
CA VAL A 856 -13.08 -28.10 40.53
C VAL A 856 -13.64 -28.52 41.90
N VAL A 857 -13.03 -29.49 42.57
CA VAL A 857 -13.41 -29.88 43.93
C VAL A 857 -13.21 -28.73 44.91
N GLU A 858 -12.08 -28.02 44.82
CA GLU A 858 -11.84 -26.80 45.60
C GLU A 858 -12.93 -25.77 45.35
N GLU A 859 -13.24 -25.43 44.09
CA GLU A 859 -14.25 -24.42 43.78
C GLU A 859 -15.65 -24.80 44.34
N LYS A 860 -16.05 -26.06 44.18
CA LYS A 860 -17.36 -26.55 44.61
C LYS A 860 -17.47 -26.70 46.12
N MET A 861 -16.41 -27.10 46.81
CA MET A 861 -16.42 -27.29 48.27
C MET A 861 -16.07 -26.04 49.06
N ALA A 862 -15.33 -25.10 48.47
CA ALA A 862 -15.04 -23.79 49.09
C ALA A 862 -16.26 -22.86 49.11
N ARG A 863 -17.38 -23.26 48.51
CA ARG A 863 -18.65 -22.52 48.46
C ARG A 863 -19.81 -23.38 48.99
N GLY A 864 -20.82 -22.75 49.57
CA GLY A 864 -22.05 -23.43 49.99
C GLY A 864 -21.91 -24.37 51.21
N PRO A 865 -22.77 -25.41 51.33
CA PRO A 865 -22.90 -26.22 52.55
C PRO A 865 -21.66 -27.08 52.89
N MET A 866 -20.77 -27.32 51.92
CA MET A 866 -19.58 -28.17 52.09
C MET A 866 -18.33 -27.43 52.63
N ILE A 867 -18.42 -26.10 52.80
CA ILE A 867 -17.28 -25.26 53.24
C ILE A 867 -16.72 -25.66 54.62
N LYS A 868 -17.57 -26.21 55.50
CA LYS A 868 -17.15 -26.67 56.82
C LYS A 868 -16.19 -27.87 56.70
N ILE A 869 -16.48 -28.80 55.80
CA ILE A 869 -15.64 -29.97 55.53
C ILE A 869 -14.34 -29.51 54.87
N TRP A 870 -14.42 -28.61 53.88
CA TRP A 870 -13.24 -28.05 53.21
C TRP A 870 -12.26 -27.37 54.17
N LYS A 871 -12.75 -26.52 55.08
CA LYS A 871 -11.91 -25.83 56.07
C LYS A 871 -11.31 -26.78 57.11
N THR A 872 -12.07 -27.80 57.51
CA THR A 872 -11.58 -28.81 58.47
C THR A 872 -10.50 -29.67 57.82
N ALA A 873 -10.68 -30.05 56.56
CA ALA A 873 -9.70 -30.75 55.75
C ALA A 873 -8.43 -29.91 55.53
N GLN A 874 -8.58 -28.61 55.31
CA GLN A 874 -7.45 -27.68 55.18
C GLN A 874 -6.61 -27.59 56.44
N ALA A 875 -7.24 -27.50 57.61
CA ALA A 875 -6.53 -27.55 58.89
C ALA A 875 -5.77 -28.88 59.06
N LYS A 876 -6.39 -30.00 58.64
CA LYS A 876 -5.76 -31.32 58.69
C LYS A 876 -4.60 -31.49 57.71
N ALA A 877 -4.72 -30.98 56.49
CA ALA A 877 -3.64 -30.98 55.49
C ALA A 877 -2.43 -30.15 55.99
N LEU A 878 -2.69 -29.01 56.63
CA LEU A 878 -1.63 -28.21 57.29
C LEU A 878 -0.96 -28.97 58.44
N GLU A 879 -1.75 -29.67 59.26
CA GLU A 879 -1.20 -30.52 60.34
C GLU A 879 -0.30 -31.63 59.77
N ILE A 880 -0.75 -32.34 58.73
CA ILE A 880 0.01 -33.43 58.09
C ILE A 880 1.30 -32.92 57.45
N SER A 881 1.23 -31.81 56.70
CA SER A 881 2.40 -31.23 56.04
C SER A 881 3.44 -30.64 57.02
N ALA A 882 3.04 -30.34 58.25
CA ALA A 882 3.94 -29.87 59.31
C ALA A 882 4.63 -30.99 60.11
N GLN A 883 4.29 -32.28 59.87
CA GLN A 883 4.90 -33.39 60.60
C GLN A 883 6.37 -33.60 60.22
N PRO A 884 7.29 -33.83 61.20
CA PRO A 884 8.68 -34.14 60.92
C PRO A 884 8.78 -35.45 60.12
N GLY A 885 9.30 -35.39 58.88
CA GLY A 885 9.43 -36.55 58.00
C GLY A 885 8.34 -36.68 56.93
N TYR A 886 7.39 -35.75 56.85
CA TYR A 886 6.44 -35.70 55.74
C TYR A 886 7.16 -35.47 54.40
N VAL A 887 6.90 -36.37 53.44
CA VAL A 887 7.34 -36.22 52.05
C VAL A 887 6.11 -35.93 51.20
N PRO A 888 6.05 -34.78 50.50
CA PRO A 888 4.92 -34.48 49.64
C PRO A 888 4.79 -35.55 48.55
N PRO A 889 3.58 -36.08 48.31
CA PRO A 889 3.35 -37.09 47.29
C PRO A 889 3.74 -36.51 45.92
N ARG A 890 4.56 -37.21 45.14
CA ARG A 890 5.03 -36.70 43.83
C ARG A 890 4.40 -37.49 42.69
N PRO A 891 4.01 -36.85 41.58
CA PRO A 891 3.72 -37.58 40.35
C PRO A 891 4.97 -38.33 39.87
N TRP A 892 4.82 -39.62 39.51
CA TRP A 892 5.90 -40.53 39.09
C TRP A 892 5.70 -41.13 37.70
#